data_AF-A0A8X6VLB6-F1
#
_entry.id   AF-A0A8X6VLB6-F1
#
_cell.length_a   1.000
_cell.length_b   1.000
_cell.length_c   1.000
_cell.angle_alpha   90.00
_cell.angle_beta   90.00
_cell.angle_gamma   90.00
#
_symmetry.space_group_name_H-M   'P 1'
#
loop_
_entity.id
_entity.type
_entity.pdbx_description
1 polymer ?
#
loop_
_entity_poly.entity_id
_entity_poly.type
_entity_poly.pdbx_seq_one_letter_code
_entity_poly.pdbx_strand_id
1 'polypeptide(L)'
;MKSCFFKESEFGWIACGKLEERQINKQGQCFLVNNDSIQDTLKLFFDLEGLEIRDNPVLHERDQAIEIFKETVEFEKGRYIVQLPFRKSYNELSDNYPLAKQRFQNLWRRFGHDSELYQQYREIIRDYTEQGIIKEVKTEITDNKLKRPVYYLPHQAIRKDDRLTSKTRIVFDAGSHQNNELSLNYCLWPGINLNPNLLDILINFRLNAIAFCSDIKQAFLQICLADEHKYAVRFLWSDDEPCVHKRPKLQVYRFNRVNFGVSLSLFLLAAMIRHHIEKYKHEFPDTVELLDKNFYIYDLISGGNEFEEALQTSKNIMEAAGMDLRKWITNDANLMEQWKKENFNVHPVHETVSLGANGTKVLGLSWNTNEDYLTTDTKRLLEFVSLDKNTKRFILQAVGKIFGPLGLISPFTVRMKRLLQDLWKEEIQWDDPLPTHIEKEWNKWCEELPHLRNLKIPRVVLDSTLLEDDVELHSFCDASKKAYGAAIYLRTKSRSGISVKLVTSKSRVAPLNCVTLPRLELLGALVAARLASKGKKIVNIKRSCLQYHWTDSKIVLFWIKGNKTRWKQFVANRVNEITSLTDPYSWYHCAGKENPADFLSRGLNADCLVSNSRWWTGAEFLFDSEFPKNFQQVVPELDYLTEHEKETVVQEWKKLPEADRSEEIVLLNSDSSSILDELLELSNNYFKVINILSYILRFNYNCRNKSKPLTVAEFKESEIKLIKHAQRSLFDKKEIPSCISNLFPFVDGEGIVRVGGRLENASVPYLHKHPAILPKGSKLSKLYFNSLLTRLFHVGPQGLLNAVRQKIWPLSGRSIARKTVHQCVACFKSRPILSSQIMGLKFFVYSKDDSEYTKSQKNDSSEGLVYHTESCSCKCHTPGLALHTTVTRKCPSSPEDEQEKQGESKNRKEFPYGLRQWNWGYRDHIPYQPAHQQLHSQAHPHVMESTGDILVSSDQA
;
A
#
# COMPACT_ATOMS: atom_id res chain seq x y z
N MET A 1 -20.67 12.28 -49.35
CA MET A 1 -21.24 11.99 -48.01
C MET A 1 -22.22 10.82 -48.14
N LYS A 2 -21.97 9.72 -47.44
CA LYS A 2 -22.95 8.66 -47.13
C LYS A 2 -22.73 8.27 -45.66
N SER A 3 -23.80 7.92 -44.95
CA SER A 3 -23.81 7.68 -43.49
C SER A 3 -23.12 8.77 -42.65
N CYS A 4 -23.83 9.87 -42.38
CA CYS A 4 -23.77 10.53 -41.09
C CYS A 4 -25.03 10.12 -40.30
N PHE A 5 -24.89 9.88 -39.00
CA PHE A 5 -25.99 9.67 -38.07
C PHE A 5 -25.79 10.57 -36.84
N PHE A 6 -26.87 10.98 -36.19
CA PHE A 6 -26.78 11.78 -34.98
C PHE A 6 -26.86 10.88 -33.75
N LYS A 7 -26.05 11.17 -32.73
CA LYS A 7 -26.06 10.50 -31.43
C LYS A 7 -26.20 11.53 -30.33
N GLU A 8 -27.14 11.31 -29.41
CA GLU A 8 -27.35 12.17 -28.25
C GLU A 8 -26.21 12.01 -27.22
N SER A 9 -25.93 13.09 -26.48
CA SER A 9 -24.91 13.18 -25.46
C SER A 9 -25.30 14.26 -24.43
N GLU A 10 -24.58 14.35 -23.32
CA GLU A 10 -24.78 15.39 -22.28
C GLU A 10 -24.54 16.82 -22.80
N PHE A 11 -23.90 16.98 -23.97
CA PHE A 11 -23.74 18.26 -24.68
C PHE A 11 -24.68 18.42 -25.88
N GLY A 12 -25.72 17.59 -25.98
CA GLY A 12 -26.70 17.56 -27.08
C GLY A 12 -26.37 16.56 -28.19
N TRP A 13 -27.01 16.73 -29.35
CA TRP A 13 -26.91 15.81 -30.48
C TRP A 13 -25.66 16.04 -31.33
N ILE A 14 -24.76 15.06 -31.35
CA ILE A 14 -23.50 15.07 -32.10
C ILE A 14 -23.68 14.33 -33.44
N ALA A 15 -23.25 14.95 -34.53
CA ALA A 15 -23.20 14.30 -35.84
C ALA A 15 -21.95 13.40 -35.95
N CYS A 16 -22.14 12.11 -36.19
CA CYS A 16 -21.08 11.13 -36.38
C CYS A 16 -21.12 10.55 -37.81
N GLY A 17 -20.00 10.56 -38.52
CA GLY A 17 -19.90 10.04 -39.88
C GLY A 17 -18.46 9.95 -40.37
N LYS A 18 -18.23 9.21 -41.45
CA LYS A 18 -16.89 8.98 -42.00
C LYS A 18 -16.54 10.05 -43.03
N LEU A 19 -15.52 10.87 -42.73
CA LEU A 19 -14.95 11.82 -43.69
C LEU A 19 -14.03 11.09 -44.67
N GLU A 20 -14.21 11.37 -45.96
CA GLU A 20 -13.25 11.00 -47.02
C GLU A 20 -12.18 12.10 -47.11
N GLU A 21 -10.92 11.71 -47.27
CA GLU A 21 -9.79 12.64 -47.21
C GLU A 21 -9.76 13.59 -48.42
N ARG A 22 -10.10 14.86 -48.19
CA ARG A 22 -9.69 16.00 -49.02
C ARG A 22 -9.12 17.11 -48.15
N GLN A 23 -8.16 17.85 -48.70
CA GLN A 23 -7.24 18.73 -47.99
C GLN A 23 -7.94 19.68 -47.00
N ILE A 24 -7.69 19.48 -45.71
CA ILE A 24 -8.28 20.27 -44.63
C ILE A 24 -7.50 21.58 -44.47
N ASN A 25 -8.16 22.70 -44.78
CA ASN A 25 -7.67 24.03 -44.39
C ASN A 25 -7.78 24.23 -42.88
N LYS A 26 -6.88 25.05 -42.31
CA LYS A 26 -6.67 25.20 -40.86
C LYS A 26 -7.96 25.55 -40.08
N GLN A 27 -8.51 24.59 -39.34
CA GLN A 27 -9.34 24.84 -38.15
C GLN A 27 -8.93 23.88 -37.01
N GLY A 28 -9.21 24.28 -35.77
CA GLY A 28 -8.59 23.67 -34.59
C GLY A 28 -9.13 22.29 -34.24
N GLN A 29 -8.24 21.30 -34.12
CA GLN A 29 -8.54 20.02 -33.48
C GLN A 29 -8.49 20.18 -31.96
N CYS A 30 -9.61 19.93 -31.27
CA CYS A 30 -9.63 19.83 -29.82
C CYS A 30 -9.30 18.38 -29.41
N PHE A 31 -8.11 18.17 -28.84
CA PHE A 31 -7.72 16.88 -28.29
C PHE A 31 -8.27 16.73 -26.87
N LEU A 32 -9.38 16.01 -26.74
CA LEU A 32 -9.91 15.57 -25.46
C LEU A 32 -9.04 14.39 -24.98
N VAL A 33 -8.34 14.54 -23.86
CA VAL A 33 -7.49 13.50 -23.29
C VAL A 33 -7.80 13.34 -21.81
N ASN A 34 -7.96 12.09 -21.36
CA ASN A 34 -8.20 11.76 -19.96
C ASN A 34 -7.02 12.22 -19.07
N ASN A 35 -7.33 12.66 -17.85
CA ASN A 35 -6.35 13.14 -16.86
C ASN A 35 -6.07 12.11 -15.75
N ASP A 36 -6.42 10.85 -15.97
CA ASP A 36 -6.41 9.74 -15.00
C ASP A 36 -5.11 9.68 -14.18
N SER A 37 -3.96 9.81 -14.84
CA SER A 37 -2.64 9.77 -14.18
C SER A 37 -2.45 10.80 -13.06
N ILE A 38 -3.11 11.96 -13.12
CA ILE A 38 -3.03 12.98 -12.04
C ILE A 38 -3.93 12.56 -10.87
N GLN A 39 -5.12 12.02 -11.15
CA GLN A 39 -6.02 11.53 -10.11
C GLN A 39 -5.42 10.31 -9.39
N ASP A 40 -4.82 9.36 -10.11
CA ASP A 40 -4.13 8.21 -9.52
C ASP A 40 -2.90 8.62 -8.70
N THR A 41 -2.11 9.59 -9.18
CA THR A 41 -0.97 10.13 -8.41
C THR A 41 -1.43 10.79 -7.10
N LEU A 42 -2.52 11.56 -7.13
CA LEU A 42 -3.10 12.17 -5.93
C LEU A 42 -3.72 11.13 -4.99
N LYS A 43 -4.38 10.10 -5.54
CA LYS A 43 -4.93 8.98 -4.79
C LYS A 43 -3.83 8.23 -4.02
N LEU A 44 -2.66 8.02 -4.63
CA LEU A 44 -1.49 7.44 -3.95
C LEU A 44 -0.95 8.36 -2.84
N PHE A 45 -0.92 9.68 -3.07
CA PHE A 45 -0.46 10.67 -2.07
C PHE A 45 -1.36 10.72 -0.82
N PHE A 46 -2.68 10.53 -0.98
CA PHE A 46 -3.65 10.51 0.12
C PHE A 46 -4.03 9.10 0.61
N ASP A 47 -3.50 8.04 0.02
CA ASP A 47 -3.79 6.66 0.42
C ASP A 47 -3.32 6.38 1.86
N LEU A 48 -4.23 5.84 2.68
CA LEU A 48 -4.00 5.33 4.04
C LEU A 48 -2.73 4.47 4.15
N GLU A 49 -2.46 3.63 3.16
CA GLU A 49 -1.43 2.60 3.17
C GLU A 49 -0.06 3.09 2.64
N GLY A 50 -0.07 4.04 1.69
CA GLY A 50 1.08 4.55 0.94
C GLY A 50 2.09 5.42 1.70
N LEU A 51 2.57 4.99 2.87
CA LEU A 51 3.71 5.63 3.54
C LEU A 51 5.03 5.16 2.90
N GLU A 52 5.90 6.10 2.47
CA GLU A 52 7.28 5.79 1.99
C GLU A 52 8.25 5.37 3.12
N ILE A 53 7.69 4.77 4.19
CA ILE A 53 8.37 4.19 5.34
C ILE A 53 7.91 2.72 5.46
N ARG A 54 7.93 2.02 4.33
CA ARG A 54 8.09 0.58 4.27
C ARG A 54 9.54 0.35 3.87
N ASP A 55 10.20 -0.67 4.41
CA ASP A 55 11.38 -1.21 3.74
C ASP A 55 10.92 -1.68 2.33
N ASN A 56 11.74 -1.49 1.29
CA ASN A 56 11.34 -1.85 -0.08
C ASN A 56 10.86 -3.31 -0.11
N PRO A 57 9.75 -3.63 -0.82
CA PRO A 57 9.30 -5.01 -0.96
C PRO A 57 10.45 -5.85 -1.49
N VAL A 58 10.74 -6.97 -0.81
CA VAL A 58 11.99 -7.71 -0.99
C VAL A 58 12.18 -8.06 -2.46
N LEU A 59 13.34 -7.70 -3.01
CA LEU A 59 13.73 -7.90 -4.40
C LEU A 59 13.96 -9.39 -4.70
N HIS A 60 12.88 -10.16 -4.74
CA HIS A 60 12.85 -11.57 -5.15
C HIS A 60 12.51 -11.76 -6.64
N GLU A 61 12.22 -10.68 -7.36
CA GLU A 61 12.10 -10.68 -8.81
C GLU A 61 13.41 -10.22 -9.47
N ARG A 62 13.83 -10.92 -10.53
CA ARG A 62 15.03 -10.58 -11.31
C ARG A 62 14.76 -9.36 -12.19
N ASP A 63 15.22 -8.19 -11.77
CA ASP A 63 15.17 -6.98 -12.60
C ASP A 63 15.99 -7.19 -13.89
N GLN A 64 15.31 -7.16 -15.03
CA GLN A 64 15.94 -7.41 -16.33
C GLN A 64 16.91 -6.30 -16.75
N ALA A 65 16.75 -5.07 -16.25
CA ALA A 65 17.71 -4.00 -16.51
C ALA A 65 19.02 -4.21 -15.73
N ILE A 66 18.99 -4.80 -14.52
CA ILE A 66 20.21 -5.09 -13.75
C ILE A 66 20.94 -6.35 -14.23
N GLU A 67 20.24 -7.34 -14.79
CA GLU A 67 20.87 -8.46 -15.50
C GLU A 67 21.58 -7.94 -16.77
N ILE A 68 20.86 -7.28 -17.68
CA ILE A 68 21.43 -6.71 -18.92
C ILE A 68 22.58 -5.73 -18.62
N PHE A 69 22.44 -4.85 -17.63
CA PHE A 69 23.50 -3.92 -17.25
C PHE A 69 24.77 -4.65 -16.80
N LYS A 70 24.66 -5.70 -15.96
CA LYS A 70 25.82 -6.46 -15.49
C LYS A 70 26.51 -7.24 -16.61
N GLU A 71 25.75 -7.73 -17.59
CA GLU A 71 26.27 -8.47 -18.74
C GLU A 71 26.92 -7.58 -19.81
N THR A 72 26.61 -6.28 -19.84
CA THR A 72 26.98 -5.37 -20.94
C THR A 72 27.70 -4.08 -20.54
N VAL A 73 28.06 -3.94 -19.25
CA VAL A 73 28.84 -2.80 -18.77
C VAL A 73 30.34 -3.00 -19.06
N GLU A 74 30.89 -2.10 -19.86
CA GLU A 74 32.31 -2.09 -20.25
C GLU A 74 33.00 -0.83 -19.72
N PHE A 75 34.33 -0.84 -19.65
CA PHE A 75 35.12 0.33 -19.24
C PHE A 75 36.25 0.59 -20.22
N GLU A 76 36.15 1.69 -20.97
CA GLU A 76 37.16 2.11 -21.94
C GLU A 76 37.58 3.56 -21.68
N LYS A 77 38.87 3.86 -21.86
CA LYS A 77 39.38 5.25 -22.01
C LYS A 77 38.94 6.17 -20.85
N GLY A 78 38.92 5.63 -19.63
CA GLY A 78 38.52 6.34 -18.39
C GLY A 78 37.01 6.51 -18.20
N ARG A 79 36.16 5.78 -18.93
CA ARG A 79 34.69 5.92 -18.89
C ARG A 79 33.98 4.57 -18.99
N TYR A 80 32.84 4.45 -18.30
CA TYR A 80 31.94 3.33 -18.49
C TYR A 80 31.11 3.48 -19.77
N ILE A 81 30.99 2.38 -20.52
CA ILE A 81 30.08 2.21 -21.65
C ILE A 81 28.93 1.31 -21.18
N VAL A 82 27.68 1.70 -21.49
CA VAL A 82 26.48 0.93 -21.13
C VAL A 82 25.56 0.75 -22.33
N GLN A 83 24.85 -0.38 -22.37
CA GLN A 83 23.74 -0.60 -23.29
C GLN A 83 22.43 -0.04 -22.75
N LEU A 84 21.45 0.15 -23.64
CA LEU A 84 20.07 0.42 -23.27
C LEU A 84 19.30 -0.92 -23.15
N PRO A 85 18.85 -1.35 -21.96
CA PRO A 85 18.02 -2.53 -21.76
C PRO A 85 16.62 -2.34 -22.34
N PHE A 86 16.49 -2.65 -23.63
CA PHE A 86 15.22 -2.74 -24.33
C PHE A 86 14.41 -3.94 -23.83
N ARG A 87 13.13 -3.71 -23.53
CA ARG A 87 12.15 -4.76 -23.16
C ARG A 87 11.26 -5.19 -24.33
N LYS A 88 11.47 -4.57 -25.49
CA LYS A 88 10.76 -4.76 -26.75
C LYS A 88 11.77 -4.92 -27.88
N SER A 89 11.35 -5.52 -29.00
CA SER A 89 12.19 -5.56 -30.20
C SER A 89 12.48 -4.14 -30.69
N TYR A 90 13.66 -3.88 -31.24
CA TYR A 90 13.97 -2.59 -31.89
C TYR A 90 12.98 -2.26 -33.01
N ASN A 91 12.36 -3.28 -33.62
CA ASN A 91 11.32 -3.15 -34.64
C ASN A 91 9.97 -2.61 -34.10
N GLU A 92 9.75 -2.61 -32.78
CA GLU A 92 8.53 -2.06 -32.15
C GLU A 92 8.66 -0.56 -31.83
N LEU A 93 9.84 0.04 -32.04
CA LEU A 93 10.11 1.45 -31.79
C LEU A 93 9.92 2.26 -33.09
N SER A 94 8.81 3.00 -33.18
CA SER A 94 8.47 3.83 -34.35
C SER A 94 9.37 5.07 -34.51
N ASP A 95 9.42 5.63 -35.72
CA ASP A 95 10.17 6.86 -35.98
C ASP A 95 9.41 8.13 -35.56
N ASN A 96 9.80 8.69 -34.42
CA ASN A 96 9.27 9.93 -33.87
C ASN A 96 9.78 11.22 -34.55
N TYR A 97 10.54 11.12 -35.65
CA TYR A 97 11.04 12.27 -36.44
C TYR A 97 9.96 13.32 -36.79
N PRO A 98 8.72 12.97 -37.20
CA PRO A 98 7.70 13.96 -37.54
C PRO A 98 7.34 14.86 -36.36
N LEU A 99 7.16 14.28 -35.16
CA LEU A 99 6.83 15.01 -33.94
C LEU A 99 8.03 15.82 -33.42
N ALA A 100 9.24 15.26 -33.47
CA ALA A 100 10.46 15.98 -33.13
C ALA A 100 10.67 17.21 -34.05
N LYS A 101 10.42 17.07 -35.35
CA LYS A 101 10.47 18.14 -36.35
C LYS A 101 9.42 19.22 -36.12
N GLN A 102 8.17 18.84 -35.83
CA GLN A 102 7.10 19.79 -35.52
C GLN A 102 7.42 20.58 -34.23
N ARG A 103 7.90 19.91 -33.18
CA ARG A 103 8.29 20.55 -31.92
C ARG A 103 9.52 21.46 -32.10
N PHE A 104 10.53 21.04 -32.86
CA PHE A 104 11.68 21.90 -33.18
C PHE A 104 11.27 23.13 -34.01
N GLN A 105 10.33 23.01 -34.96
CA GLN A 105 9.80 24.17 -35.69
C GLN A 105 9.01 25.16 -34.80
N ASN A 106 8.42 24.70 -33.70
CA ASN A 106 7.84 25.59 -32.68
C ASN A 106 8.94 26.29 -31.86
N LEU A 107 9.99 25.56 -31.47
CA LEU A 107 11.15 26.11 -30.75
C LEU A 107 11.93 27.12 -31.59
N TRP A 108 12.10 26.86 -32.89
CA TRP A 108 12.72 27.77 -33.87
C TRP A 108 12.00 29.12 -33.98
N ARG A 109 10.67 29.11 -34.05
CA ARG A 109 9.87 30.34 -34.00
C ARG A 109 10.04 31.08 -32.68
N ARG A 110 10.22 30.39 -31.55
CA ARG A 110 10.54 31.02 -30.26
C ARG A 110 11.95 31.64 -30.28
N PHE A 111 12.96 30.98 -30.84
CA PHE A 111 14.31 31.55 -30.97
C PHE A 111 14.32 32.88 -31.74
N GLY A 112 13.49 33.02 -32.78
CA GLY A 112 13.28 34.28 -33.50
C GLY A 112 12.60 35.41 -32.70
N HIS A 113 12.24 35.17 -31.43
CA HIS A 113 11.67 36.15 -30.50
C HIS A 113 12.40 36.20 -29.14
N ASP A 114 13.35 35.29 -28.88
CA ASP A 114 14.04 35.09 -27.59
C ASP A 114 15.52 34.77 -27.92
N SER A 115 16.26 35.80 -28.35
CA SER A 115 17.64 35.69 -28.85
C SER A 115 18.63 35.25 -27.75
N GLU A 116 18.42 35.71 -26.52
CA GLU A 116 19.13 35.23 -25.32
C GLU A 116 18.97 33.70 -25.17
N LEU A 117 17.76 33.17 -25.34
CA LEU A 117 17.53 31.73 -25.27
C LEU A 117 18.23 30.99 -26.41
N TYR A 118 18.19 31.51 -27.64
CA TYR A 118 18.88 30.90 -28.77
C TYR A 118 20.39 30.83 -28.55
N GLN A 119 21.01 31.93 -28.08
CA GLN A 119 22.45 31.97 -27.81
C GLN A 119 22.85 30.99 -26.70
N GLN A 120 22.11 30.95 -25.59
CA GLN A 120 22.31 29.95 -24.52
C GLN A 120 22.15 28.52 -25.04
N TYR A 121 21.22 28.28 -25.97
CA TYR A 121 21.05 26.98 -26.62
C TYR A 121 22.26 26.60 -27.48
N ARG A 122 22.69 27.53 -28.33
CA ARG A 122 23.81 27.36 -29.26
C ARG A 122 25.11 27.08 -28.52
N GLU A 123 25.34 27.78 -27.41
CA GLU A 123 26.45 27.51 -26.49
C GLU A 123 26.39 26.10 -25.90
N ILE A 124 25.24 25.67 -25.35
CA ILE A 124 25.11 24.30 -24.79
C ILE A 124 25.35 23.22 -25.88
N ILE A 125 24.84 23.42 -27.11
CA ILE A 125 25.04 22.48 -28.22
C ILE A 125 26.50 22.48 -28.71
N ARG A 126 27.15 23.65 -28.78
CA ARG A 126 28.59 23.74 -29.10
C ARG A 126 29.44 23.05 -28.04
N ASP A 127 29.26 23.40 -26.76
CA ASP A 127 29.96 22.81 -25.62
C ASP A 127 29.80 21.28 -25.58
N TYR A 128 28.60 20.77 -25.87
CA TYR A 128 28.35 19.32 -25.97
C TYR A 128 29.03 18.67 -27.18
N THR A 129 29.20 19.39 -28.29
CA THR A 129 29.90 18.90 -29.49
C THR A 129 31.41 18.87 -29.25
N GLU A 130 31.97 19.92 -28.66
CA GLU A 130 33.39 20.03 -28.29
C GLU A 130 33.81 18.97 -27.26
N GLN A 131 32.96 18.70 -26.26
CA GLN A 131 33.16 17.60 -25.31
C GLN A 131 32.87 16.20 -25.91
N GLY A 132 32.41 16.10 -27.16
CA GLY A 132 32.01 14.82 -27.78
C GLY A 132 30.81 14.14 -27.12
N ILE A 133 30.04 14.86 -26.30
CA ILE A 133 28.80 14.39 -25.66
C ILE A 133 27.75 14.09 -26.72
N ILE A 134 27.69 14.92 -27.77
CA ILE A 134 26.90 14.71 -28.98
C ILE A 134 27.78 14.64 -30.23
N LYS A 135 27.23 14.16 -31.35
CA LYS A 135 27.87 14.20 -32.67
C LYS A 135 26.84 14.34 -33.78
N GLU A 136 27.15 15.14 -34.80
CA GLU A 136 26.36 15.26 -36.03
C GLU A 136 26.39 13.95 -36.83
N VAL A 137 25.22 13.52 -37.33
CA VAL A 137 25.03 12.32 -38.14
C VAL A 137 25.07 12.72 -39.61
N LYS A 138 26.30 12.83 -40.17
CA LYS A 138 26.54 13.31 -41.54
C LYS A 138 26.10 12.37 -42.65
N THR A 139 25.97 11.08 -42.35
CA THR A 139 25.44 10.06 -43.27
C THR A 139 24.25 9.39 -42.61
N GLU A 140 23.10 9.41 -43.28
CA GLU A 140 22.05 8.45 -42.98
C GLU A 140 22.57 7.06 -43.39
N ILE A 141 22.73 6.17 -42.40
CA ILE A 141 23.02 4.77 -42.68
C ILE A 141 21.73 4.13 -43.18
N THR A 142 21.52 4.19 -44.50
CA THR A 142 20.44 3.51 -45.23
C THR A 142 20.64 2.00 -45.32
N ASP A 143 21.65 1.46 -44.63
CA ASP A 143 22.00 0.05 -44.64
C ASP A 143 21.10 -0.75 -43.69
N ASN A 144 19.91 -1.10 -44.20
CA ASN A 144 18.87 -1.92 -43.53
C ASN A 144 19.35 -3.30 -43.02
N LYS A 145 20.63 -3.66 -43.23
CA LYS A 145 21.25 -4.89 -42.71
C LYS A 145 21.51 -4.85 -41.20
N LEU A 146 21.73 -3.67 -40.62
CA LEU A 146 21.99 -3.49 -39.19
C LEU A 146 20.70 -3.08 -38.46
N LYS A 147 20.03 -4.05 -37.83
CA LYS A 147 18.89 -3.81 -36.92
C LYS A 147 19.34 -2.99 -35.70
N ARG A 148 19.24 -1.67 -35.80
CA ARG A 148 19.56 -0.70 -34.74
C ARG A 148 18.30 0.11 -34.39
N PRO A 149 18.01 0.38 -33.12
CA PRO A 149 16.90 1.25 -32.75
C PRO A 149 17.19 2.69 -33.23
N VAL A 150 16.22 3.30 -33.89
CA VAL A 150 16.28 4.67 -34.38
C VAL A 150 15.18 5.48 -33.72
N TYR A 151 15.53 6.59 -33.07
CA TYR A 151 14.55 7.46 -32.44
C TYR A 151 15.00 8.91 -32.37
N TYR A 152 14.06 9.82 -32.56
CA TYR A 152 14.30 11.27 -32.47
C TYR A 152 13.57 11.85 -31.26
N LEU A 153 14.37 12.38 -30.35
CA LEU A 153 13.93 13.07 -29.15
C LEU A 153 13.60 14.54 -29.49
N PRO A 154 12.34 14.98 -29.32
CA PRO A 154 12.06 16.41 -29.24
C PRO A 154 12.71 16.98 -27.98
N HIS A 155 13.08 18.25 -28.01
CA HIS A 155 13.65 18.93 -26.84
C HIS A 155 13.06 20.31 -26.62
N GLN A 156 13.21 20.81 -25.39
CA GLN A 156 12.74 22.14 -25.01
C GLN A 156 13.68 22.82 -24.01
N ALA A 157 13.62 24.14 -24.00
CA ALA A 157 14.26 25.00 -23.01
C ALA A 157 13.61 24.84 -21.64
N ILE A 158 14.41 24.78 -20.58
CA ILE A 158 13.95 25.16 -19.26
C ILE A 158 15.02 26.03 -18.57
N ARG A 159 14.67 27.30 -18.32
CA ARG A 159 15.45 28.24 -17.51
C ARG A 159 15.35 27.84 -16.03
N LYS A 160 16.38 28.13 -15.24
CA LYS A 160 16.36 28.07 -13.78
C LYS A 160 16.70 29.44 -13.23
N ASP A 161 15.70 30.12 -12.70
CA ASP A 161 15.79 31.50 -12.18
C ASP A 161 16.39 31.55 -10.76
N ASP A 162 17.20 30.54 -10.40
CA ASP A 162 17.68 30.25 -9.03
C ASP A 162 19.12 30.73 -8.79
N ARG A 163 19.62 31.63 -9.65
CA ARG A 163 20.97 32.21 -9.66
C ARG A 163 20.95 33.59 -10.33
N LEU A 164 21.99 34.39 -10.07
CA LEU A 164 22.28 35.65 -10.77
C LEU A 164 22.45 35.50 -12.30
N THR A 165 22.57 34.27 -12.81
CA THR A 165 22.49 33.95 -14.24
C THR A 165 21.39 32.91 -14.48
N SER A 166 20.52 33.18 -15.46
CA SER A 166 19.32 32.43 -15.83
C SER A 166 19.61 31.08 -16.52
N LYS A 167 20.51 30.25 -15.96
CA LYS A 167 21.13 29.11 -16.65
C LYS A 167 20.12 28.10 -17.21
N THR A 168 19.86 28.23 -18.51
CA THR A 168 19.06 27.31 -19.32
C THR A 168 19.64 25.90 -19.27
N ARG A 169 18.73 24.91 -19.28
CA ARG A 169 19.01 23.50 -19.54
C ARG A 169 18.17 23.04 -20.73
N ILE A 170 18.75 22.18 -21.56
CA ILE A 170 18.02 21.46 -22.61
C ILE A 170 17.49 20.16 -22.02
N VAL A 171 16.19 19.90 -22.16
CA VAL A 171 15.56 18.62 -21.74
C VAL A 171 14.95 17.95 -22.96
N PHE A 172 15.21 16.65 -23.09
CA PHE A 172 14.80 15.80 -24.21
C PHE A 172 13.62 14.92 -23.78
N ASP A 173 12.64 14.72 -24.65
CA ASP A 173 11.37 14.03 -24.32
C ASP A 173 11.31 12.63 -24.95
N ALA A 174 11.87 11.65 -24.23
CA ALA A 174 11.79 10.23 -24.58
C ALA A 174 10.43 9.57 -24.26
N GLY A 175 9.48 10.33 -23.68
CA GLY A 175 8.09 9.90 -23.45
C GLY A 175 7.15 10.27 -24.58
N SER A 176 7.50 11.28 -25.39
CA SER A 176 6.79 11.62 -26.63
C SER A 176 6.74 10.46 -27.62
N HIS A 177 5.65 10.39 -28.40
CA HIS A 177 5.35 9.42 -29.45
C HIS A 177 4.18 9.97 -30.30
N GLN A 178 3.94 9.43 -31.49
CA GLN A 178 2.71 9.72 -32.26
C GLN A 178 1.55 8.84 -31.78
N ASN A 179 0.32 9.15 -32.21
CA ASN A 179 -0.87 8.36 -31.83
C ASN A 179 -0.71 6.89 -32.26
N ASN A 180 -0.93 5.97 -31.30
CA ASN A 180 -0.76 4.52 -31.44
C ASN A 180 0.69 4.03 -31.69
N GLU A 181 1.70 4.88 -31.56
CA GLU A 181 3.12 4.49 -31.59
C GLU A 181 3.71 4.32 -30.18
N LEU A 182 4.82 3.59 -30.07
CA LEU A 182 5.53 3.40 -28.79
C LEU A 182 6.62 4.46 -28.60
N SER A 183 6.72 5.00 -27.39
CA SER A 183 7.83 5.89 -27.00
C SER A 183 9.07 5.11 -26.58
N LEU A 184 10.25 5.75 -26.68
CA LEU A 184 11.50 5.16 -26.20
C LEU A 184 11.41 4.74 -24.73
N ASN A 185 10.85 5.59 -23.86
CA ASN A 185 10.65 5.28 -22.44
C ASN A 185 9.67 4.11 -22.20
N TYR A 186 8.85 3.74 -23.18
CA TYR A 186 7.98 2.56 -23.12
C TYR A 186 8.68 1.29 -23.67
N CYS A 187 9.61 1.42 -24.62
CA CYS A 187 10.37 0.30 -25.18
C CYS A 187 11.57 -0.13 -24.32
N LEU A 188 12.00 0.69 -23.36
CA LEU A 188 13.01 0.36 -22.35
C LEU A 188 12.39 -0.22 -21.08
N TRP A 189 13.16 -1.03 -20.35
CA TRP A 189 12.93 -1.18 -18.91
C TRP A 189 13.25 0.16 -18.19
N PRO A 190 12.55 0.51 -17.09
CA PRO A 190 12.88 1.69 -16.29
C PRO A 190 13.97 1.42 -15.22
N GLY A 191 14.15 0.15 -14.83
CA GLY A 191 15.00 -0.30 -13.73
C GLY A 191 14.40 -0.02 -12.34
N ILE A 192 14.74 -0.87 -11.36
CA ILE A 192 14.47 -0.63 -9.93
C ILE A 192 15.15 0.64 -9.40
N ASN A 193 14.57 1.23 -8.35
CA ASN A 193 15.23 2.33 -7.65
C ASN A 193 16.40 1.81 -6.82
N LEU A 194 17.63 2.16 -7.23
CA LEU A 194 18.85 1.79 -6.53
C LEU A 194 19.31 2.85 -5.52
N ASN A 195 18.73 4.06 -5.51
CA ASN A 195 19.16 5.10 -4.57
C ASN A 195 18.83 4.71 -3.11
N PRO A 196 19.68 5.05 -2.14
CA PRO A 196 19.30 4.99 -0.73
C PRO A 196 18.10 5.89 -0.44
N ASN A 197 17.34 5.57 0.60
CA ASN A 197 16.12 6.30 0.93
C ASN A 197 16.47 7.73 1.41
N LEU A 198 15.87 8.74 0.77
CA LEU A 198 16.11 10.16 1.03
C LEU A 198 16.00 10.56 2.51
N LEU A 199 15.05 9.95 3.25
CA LEU A 199 14.87 10.24 4.67
C LEU A 199 16.04 9.72 5.52
N ASP A 200 16.70 8.64 5.11
CA ASP A 200 17.79 8.02 5.87
C ASP A 200 19.08 8.83 5.74
N ILE A 201 19.39 9.28 4.52
CA ILE A 201 20.50 10.21 4.26
C ILE A 201 20.27 11.51 5.03
N LEU A 202 19.06 12.08 5.01
CA LEU A 202 18.77 13.34 5.71
C LEU A 202 18.75 13.22 7.24
N ILE A 203 18.43 12.06 7.81
CA ILE A 203 18.58 11.80 9.25
C ILE A 203 20.05 11.60 9.60
N ASN A 204 20.83 10.81 8.83
CA ASN A 204 22.27 10.66 9.02
C ASN A 204 22.99 12.03 8.93
N PHE A 205 22.67 12.84 7.93
CA PHE A 205 23.17 14.21 7.76
C PHE A 205 22.89 15.12 8.97
N ARG A 206 21.86 14.84 9.78
CA ARG A 206 21.57 15.54 11.04
C ARG A 206 22.18 14.90 12.28
N LEU A 207 22.62 13.64 12.23
CA LEU A 207 23.22 12.93 13.36
C LEU A 207 24.73 13.17 13.54
N ASN A 208 25.42 13.70 12.55
CA ASN A 208 26.86 13.94 12.62
C ASN A 208 27.18 15.40 13.00
N ALA A 209 28.20 15.63 13.82
CA ALA A 209 28.60 16.99 14.22
C ALA A 209 29.18 17.77 13.04
N ILE A 210 30.14 17.18 12.31
CA ILE A 210 30.60 17.68 11.01
C ILE A 210 29.84 16.92 9.91
N ALA A 211 29.35 17.65 8.92
CA ALA A 211 28.73 17.10 7.72
C ALA A 211 29.31 17.74 6.45
N PHE A 212 29.17 17.06 5.33
CA PHE A 212 29.67 17.50 4.03
C PHE A 212 28.75 17.15 2.87
N CYS A 213 28.93 17.87 1.76
CA CYS A 213 28.23 17.63 0.49
C CYS A 213 29.18 17.83 -0.71
N SER A 214 29.00 17.05 -1.78
CA SER A 214 29.58 17.30 -3.12
C SER A 214 28.69 16.74 -4.23
N ASP A 215 28.84 17.21 -5.48
CA ASP A 215 28.10 16.66 -6.65
C ASP A 215 29.04 16.10 -7.73
N ILE A 216 28.61 15.00 -8.37
CA ILE A 216 29.31 14.45 -9.54
C ILE A 216 29.14 15.43 -10.72
N LYS A 217 30.28 15.88 -11.27
CA LYS A 217 30.35 16.78 -12.43
C LYS A 217 29.62 16.21 -13.65
N GLN A 218 28.39 16.68 -13.89
CA GLN A 218 27.54 16.29 -15.03
C GLN A 218 27.09 14.81 -15.07
N ALA A 219 27.29 14.03 -13.99
CA ALA A 219 26.87 12.64 -13.77
C ALA A 219 26.47 11.78 -15.00
N PHE A 220 25.21 11.85 -15.46
CA PHE A 220 24.73 11.08 -16.63
C PHE A 220 25.61 11.24 -17.87
N LEU A 221 26.05 12.48 -18.13
CA LEU A 221 26.93 12.82 -19.25
C LEU A 221 28.38 12.38 -19.04
N GLN A 222 28.69 11.60 -18.00
CA GLN A 222 29.98 10.91 -17.90
C GLN A 222 29.91 9.46 -18.41
N ILE A 223 28.73 8.85 -18.43
CA ILE A 223 28.49 7.48 -18.90
C ILE A 223 28.31 7.48 -20.42
N CYS A 224 29.12 6.71 -21.13
CA CYS A 224 29.01 6.49 -22.57
C CYS A 224 27.91 5.46 -22.90
N LEU A 225 27.29 5.59 -24.07
CA LEU A 225 26.39 4.56 -24.62
C LEU A 225 27.18 3.59 -25.52
N ALA A 226 26.67 2.38 -25.74
CA ALA A 226 27.12 1.48 -26.81
C ALA A 226 26.73 2.02 -28.21
N ASP A 227 27.52 1.78 -29.26
CA ASP A 227 27.34 2.43 -30.57
C ASP A 227 26.07 2.02 -31.31
N GLU A 228 25.53 0.85 -30.97
CA GLU A 228 24.26 0.29 -31.43
C GLU A 228 23.08 1.15 -30.96
N HIS A 229 23.16 1.65 -29.73
CA HIS A 229 22.06 2.33 -29.03
C HIS A 229 22.13 3.85 -29.11
N LYS A 230 23.28 4.44 -29.48
CA LYS A 230 23.42 5.89 -29.75
C LYS A 230 22.42 6.40 -30.80
N TYR A 231 21.89 5.54 -31.67
CA TYR A 231 20.87 5.92 -32.66
C TYR A 231 19.44 6.00 -32.12
N ALA A 232 19.16 5.51 -30.91
CA ALA A 232 17.90 5.69 -30.19
C ALA A 232 17.82 7.05 -29.46
N VAL A 233 18.86 7.87 -29.53
CA VAL A 233 18.96 9.16 -28.85
C VAL A 233 19.39 10.27 -29.82
N ARG A 234 18.77 10.29 -31.00
CA ARG A 234 18.92 11.39 -31.98
C ARG A 234 18.08 12.59 -31.56
N PHE A 235 18.42 13.77 -32.07
CA PHE A 235 17.59 14.96 -32.03
C PHE A 235 17.89 15.87 -33.23
N LEU A 236 17.11 16.93 -33.39
CA LEU A 236 17.21 17.87 -34.51
C LEU A 236 17.75 19.21 -34.02
N TRP A 237 18.70 19.78 -34.74
CA TRP A 237 19.27 21.10 -34.49
C TRP A 237 19.42 21.87 -35.82
N SER A 238 19.84 23.13 -35.76
CA SER A 238 20.23 23.91 -36.93
C SER A 238 21.17 25.04 -36.51
N ASP A 239 22.34 25.11 -37.14
CA ASP A 239 23.33 26.18 -36.93
C ASP A 239 23.05 27.44 -37.78
N ASP A 240 21.96 27.44 -38.57
CA ASP A 240 21.38 28.65 -39.16
C ASP A 240 21.04 29.68 -38.06
N GLU A 241 21.00 30.97 -38.44
CA GLU A 241 20.50 32.03 -37.56
C GLU A 241 18.95 32.10 -37.62
N PRO A 242 18.24 32.23 -36.47
CA PRO A 242 16.80 32.05 -36.41
C PRO A 242 16.01 33.26 -36.96
N CYS A 243 15.25 33.02 -38.02
CA CYS A 243 14.31 34.00 -38.59
C CYS A 243 12.89 33.43 -38.61
N VAL A 244 11.92 34.22 -38.14
CA VAL A 244 10.50 33.85 -37.99
C VAL A 244 9.87 33.36 -39.31
N HIS A 245 10.34 33.88 -40.45
CA HIS A 245 9.82 33.56 -41.79
C HIS A 245 10.64 32.48 -42.54
N LYS A 246 11.83 32.10 -42.05
CA LYS A 246 12.71 31.11 -42.68
C LYS A 246 12.62 29.76 -41.96
N ARG A 247 12.45 28.66 -42.71
CA ARG A 247 12.57 27.30 -42.16
C ARG A 247 14.07 26.97 -41.92
N PRO A 248 14.43 26.34 -40.79
CA PRO A 248 15.82 25.96 -40.51
C PRO A 248 16.30 24.84 -41.45
N LYS A 249 17.58 24.88 -41.82
CA LYS A 249 18.28 23.72 -42.37
C LYS A 249 18.51 22.70 -41.24
N LEU A 250 17.65 21.71 -41.13
CA LEU A 250 17.70 20.70 -40.07
C LEU A 250 18.94 19.80 -40.21
N GLN A 251 19.75 19.76 -39.16
CA GLN A 251 20.84 18.81 -38.96
C GLN A 251 20.39 17.75 -37.93
N VAL A 252 20.87 16.51 -38.10
CA VAL A 252 20.61 15.42 -37.14
C VAL A 252 21.83 15.27 -36.24
N TYR A 253 21.62 15.34 -34.93
CA TYR A 253 22.63 15.03 -33.91
C TYR A 253 22.22 13.76 -33.17
N ARG A 254 23.19 13.04 -32.62
CA ARG A 254 22.97 11.94 -31.67
C ARG A 254 23.77 12.18 -30.39
N PHE A 255 23.28 11.69 -29.26
CA PHE A 255 24.10 11.56 -28.06
C PHE A 255 25.06 10.37 -28.18
N ASN A 256 26.29 10.54 -27.68
CA ASN A 256 27.25 9.45 -27.45
C ASN A 256 27.23 8.98 -25.97
N ARG A 257 26.51 9.68 -25.10
CA ARG A 257 26.49 9.53 -23.63
C ARG A 257 25.06 9.51 -23.09
N VAL A 258 24.83 8.99 -21.89
CA VAL A 258 23.48 8.87 -21.29
C VAL A 258 22.88 10.27 -21.06
N ASN A 259 21.79 10.60 -21.78
CA ASN A 259 21.18 11.93 -21.74
C ASN A 259 20.07 12.05 -20.68
N PHE A 260 19.75 13.29 -20.31
CA PHE A 260 18.62 13.59 -19.43
C PHE A 260 17.29 13.46 -20.18
N GLY A 261 16.28 12.89 -19.53
CA GLY A 261 14.90 12.74 -20.05
C GLY A 261 14.52 11.32 -20.50
N VAL A 262 15.48 10.39 -20.59
CA VAL A 262 15.20 8.95 -20.67
C VAL A 262 14.90 8.44 -19.25
N SER A 263 13.88 7.60 -19.08
CA SER A 263 13.39 7.12 -17.78
C SER A 263 14.48 6.39 -16.97
N LEU A 264 15.22 5.52 -17.66
CA LEU A 264 16.27 4.67 -17.11
C LEU A 264 17.55 5.43 -16.67
N SER A 265 17.77 6.69 -17.09
CA SER A 265 19.05 7.39 -16.84
C SER A 265 19.43 7.46 -15.35
N LEU A 266 18.44 7.52 -14.46
CA LEU A 266 18.63 7.45 -13.00
C LEU A 266 19.15 6.08 -12.53
N PHE A 267 18.57 4.99 -13.04
CA PHE A 267 19.03 3.63 -12.75
C PHE A 267 20.45 3.40 -13.26
N LEU A 268 20.76 3.77 -14.52
CA LEU A 268 22.09 3.55 -15.11
C LEU A 268 23.19 4.26 -14.32
N LEU A 269 22.90 5.45 -13.79
CA LEU A 269 23.84 6.18 -12.93
C LEU A 269 24.08 5.44 -11.61
N ALA A 270 23.03 5.08 -10.87
CA ALA A 270 23.17 4.40 -9.58
C ALA A 270 23.77 2.98 -9.72
N ALA A 271 23.42 2.26 -10.80
CA ALA A 271 23.98 0.95 -11.13
C ALA A 271 25.49 1.03 -11.46
N MET A 272 25.89 2.05 -12.22
CA MET A 272 27.29 2.31 -12.55
C MET A 272 28.11 2.73 -11.32
N ILE A 273 27.60 3.63 -10.47
CA ILE A 273 28.27 4.02 -9.22
C ILE A 273 28.53 2.76 -8.37
N ARG A 274 27.50 1.93 -8.15
CA ARG A 274 27.62 0.65 -7.42
C ARG A 274 28.64 -0.31 -8.04
N HIS A 275 28.54 -0.55 -9.36
CA HIS A 275 29.48 -1.42 -10.08
C HIS A 275 30.93 -0.94 -9.97
N HIS A 276 31.15 0.38 -9.91
CA HIS A 276 32.48 0.94 -9.78
C HIS A 276 33.03 0.81 -8.36
N ILE A 277 32.28 1.23 -7.33
CA ILE A 277 32.77 1.22 -5.94
C ILE A 277 32.97 -0.21 -5.41
N GLU A 278 32.15 -1.18 -5.82
CA GLU A 278 32.29 -2.59 -5.43
C GLU A 278 33.69 -3.18 -5.77
N LYS A 279 34.38 -2.63 -6.77
CA LYS A 279 35.75 -3.04 -7.16
C LYS A 279 36.80 -2.76 -6.07
N TYR A 280 36.57 -1.73 -5.26
CA TYR A 280 37.48 -1.27 -4.20
C TYR A 280 37.13 -1.88 -2.83
N LYS A 281 36.10 -2.72 -2.74
CA LYS A 281 35.53 -3.22 -1.48
C LYS A 281 36.48 -4.07 -0.65
N HIS A 282 37.47 -4.69 -1.28
CA HIS A 282 38.53 -5.46 -0.60
C HIS A 282 39.70 -4.59 -0.12
N GLU A 283 39.81 -3.35 -0.60
CA GLU A 283 40.92 -2.43 -0.34
C GLU A 283 40.48 -1.30 0.61
N PHE A 284 39.31 -0.72 0.37
CA PHE A 284 38.73 0.41 1.12
C PHE A 284 37.27 0.13 1.53
N PRO A 285 36.98 -0.95 2.29
CA PRO A 285 35.60 -1.38 2.61
C PRO A 285 34.74 -0.26 3.21
N ASP A 286 35.26 0.50 4.16
CA ASP A 286 34.53 1.57 4.85
C ASP A 286 34.23 2.76 3.91
N THR A 287 35.13 3.05 2.97
CA THR A 287 34.89 4.08 1.94
C THR A 287 33.82 3.62 0.95
N VAL A 288 33.82 2.34 0.56
CA VAL A 288 32.79 1.77 -0.33
C VAL A 288 31.43 1.75 0.36
N GLU A 289 31.36 1.41 1.65
CA GLU A 289 30.13 1.50 2.44
C GLU A 289 29.65 2.96 2.60
N LEU A 290 30.56 3.90 2.84
CA LEU A 290 30.25 5.33 2.89
C LEU A 290 29.62 5.79 1.56
N LEU A 291 30.21 5.44 0.42
CA LEU A 291 29.70 5.87 -0.89
C LEU A 291 28.35 5.21 -1.22
N ASP A 292 28.20 3.90 -1.01
CA ASP A 292 26.95 3.19 -1.31
C ASP A 292 25.74 3.71 -0.52
N LYS A 293 25.96 4.07 0.76
CA LYS A 293 24.88 4.53 1.66
C LYS A 293 24.56 6.02 1.54
N ASN A 294 25.46 6.85 1.01
CA ASN A 294 25.35 8.31 1.07
C ASN A 294 25.30 9.04 -0.28
N PHE A 295 25.42 8.33 -1.42
CA PHE A 295 25.07 8.89 -2.73
C PHE A 295 23.54 8.93 -2.94
N TYR A 296 22.96 10.11 -3.13
CA TYR A 296 21.60 10.27 -3.66
C TYR A 296 21.65 10.81 -5.09
N ILE A 297 21.38 9.94 -6.07
CA ILE A 297 21.45 10.20 -7.52
C ILE A 297 22.85 10.60 -7.99
N TYR A 298 23.26 11.84 -7.73
CA TYR A 298 24.58 12.40 -8.07
C TYR A 298 25.19 13.27 -6.95
N ASP A 299 24.46 13.50 -5.85
CA ASP A 299 24.91 14.27 -4.69
C ASP A 299 25.42 13.29 -3.61
N LEU A 300 26.66 13.46 -3.14
CA LEU A 300 27.25 12.70 -2.04
C LEU A 300 27.10 13.50 -0.75
N ILE A 301 26.39 12.98 0.26
CA ILE A 301 26.05 13.73 1.48
C ILE A 301 26.18 12.85 2.72
N SER A 302 27.15 13.14 3.58
CA SER A 302 27.43 12.35 4.78
C SER A 302 28.04 13.22 5.89
N GLY A 303 28.59 12.58 6.93
CA GLY A 303 29.27 13.22 8.03
C GLY A 303 29.88 12.22 9.02
N GLY A 304 30.66 12.75 9.95
CA GLY A 304 31.40 11.99 10.96
C GLY A 304 32.42 12.87 11.67
N ASN A 305 33.43 12.25 12.28
CA ASN A 305 34.54 12.94 12.96
C ASN A 305 35.90 12.58 12.31
N GLU A 306 36.04 11.35 11.82
CA GLU A 306 37.26 10.80 11.20
C GLU A 306 36.88 10.29 9.81
N PHE A 307 37.17 11.07 8.76
CA PHE A 307 36.83 10.70 7.38
C PHE A 307 37.78 11.28 6.31
N GLU A 308 38.88 11.93 6.70
CA GLU A 308 39.75 12.69 5.79
C GLU A 308 40.37 11.80 4.69
N GLU A 309 41.02 10.70 5.10
CA GLU A 309 41.54 9.67 4.20
C GLU A 309 40.42 9.04 3.37
N ALA A 310 39.26 8.73 3.98
CA ALA A 310 38.09 8.18 3.27
C ALA A 310 37.51 9.16 2.23
N LEU A 311 37.62 10.47 2.43
CA LEU A 311 37.19 11.50 1.48
C LEU A 311 38.16 11.69 0.32
N GLN A 312 39.47 11.74 0.59
CA GLN A 312 40.46 11.78 -0.48
C GLN A 312 40.45 10.47 -1.28
N THR A 313 40.19 9.33 -0.62
CA THR A 313 39.95 8.04 -1.27
C THR A 313 38.66 8.05 -2.09
N SER A 314 37.56 8.61 -1.57
CA SER A 314 36.30 8.80 -2.31
C SER A 314 36.49 9.62 -3.60
N LYS A 315 37.27 10.70 -3.51
CA LYS A 315 37.67 11.55 -4.65
C LYS A 315 38.48 10.75 -5.66
N ASN A 316 39.53 10.03 -5.21
CA ASN A 316 40.37 9.19 -6.06
C ASN A 316 39.57 8.09 -6.79
N ILE A 317 38.70 7.37 -6.07
CA ILE A 317 37.83 6.33 -6.64
C ILE A 317 36.96 6.95 -7.73
N MET A 318 36.17 7.99 -7.42
CA MET A 318 35.24 8.55 -8.41
C MET A 318 35.97 9.21 -9.60
N GLU A 319 37.14 9.79 -9.39
CA GLU A 319 38.00 10.31 -10.47
C GLU A 319 38.46 9.19 -11.42
N ALA A 320 38.77 7.99 -10.91
CA ALA A 320 39.11 6.82 -11.73
C ALA A 320 37.97 6.34 -12.65
N ALA A 321 36.71 6.71 -12.39
CA ALA A 321 35.57 6.51 -13.30
C ALA A 321 35.26 7.69 -14.24
N GLY A 322 36.05 8.78 -14.17
CA GLY A 322 35.74 10.05 -14.86
C GLY A 322 34.53 10.78 -14.27
N MET A 323 34.29 10.63 -12.96
CA MET A 323 33.11 11.09 -12.22
C MET A 323 33.47 12.18 -11.19
N ASP A 324 34.24 13.20 -11.61
CA ASP A 324 34.86 14.21 -10.74
C ASP A 324 33.88 14.75 -9.68
N LEU A 325 34.19 14.53 -8.40
CA LEU A 325 33.44 15.09 -7.26
C LEU A 325 33.86 16.53 -7.00
N ARG A 326 32.88 17.44 -6.96
CA ARG A 326 33.08 18.88 -6.93
C ARG A 326 32.02 19.61 -6.09
N LYS A 327 32.12 20.94 -5.99
CA LYS A 327 31.30 21.77 -5.09
C LYS A 327 31.33 21.25 -3.65
N TRP A 328 32.52 20.94 -3.14
CA TRP A 328 32.70 20.47 -1.78
C TRP A 328 32.28 21.55 -0.78
N ILE A 329 31.41 21.17 0.15
CA ILE A 329 30.76 22.03 1.15
C ILE A 329 30.83 21.31 2.50
N THR A 330 31.08 22.04 3.59
CA THR A 330 31.01 21.54 4.97
C THR A 330 30.66 22.67 5.93
N ASN A 331 30.23 22.34 7.16
CA ASN A 331 30.11 23.28 8.28
C ASN A 331 31.40 23.44 9.11
N ASP A 332 32.43 22.60 8.94
CA ASP A 332 33.71 22.80 9.65
C ASP A 332 34.65 23.75 8.89
N ALA A 333 35.12 24.78 9.59
CA ALA A 333 35.98 25.82 9.00
C ALA A 333 37.42 25.33 8.71
N ASN A 334 37.97 24.45 9.56
CA ASN A 334 39.33 23.95 9.43
C ASN A 334 39.44 23.01 8.21
N LEU A 335 38.48 22.09 8.10
CA LEU A 335 38.30 21.18 6.97
C LEU A 335 38.08 21.95 5.65
N MET A 336 37.26 23.02 5.69
CA MET A 336 37.06 23.93 4.56
C MET A 336 38.35 24.68 4.15
N GLU A 337 39.25 24.98 5.08
CA GLU A 337 40.57 25.53 4.74
C GLU A 337 41.56 24.48 4.23
N GLN A 338 41.52 23.28 4.79
CA GLN A 338 42.36 22.16 4.37
C GLN A 338 42.06 21.74 2.93
N TRP A 339 40.78 21.60 2.57
CA TRP A 339 40.34 21.32 1.21
C TRP A 339 40.78 22.36 0.18
N LYS A 340 40.92 23.64 0.58
CA LYS A 340 41.51 24.69 -0.30
C LYS A 340 43.00 24.47 -0.53
N LYS A 341 43.75 24.00 0.48
CA LYS A 341 45.20 23.66 0.37
C LYS A 341 45.40 22.41 -0.50
N GLU A 342 44.48 21.45 -0.42
CA GLU A 342 44.48 20.17 -1.14
C GLU A 342 43.83 20.22 -2.54
N ASN A 343 43.59 21.43 -3.08
CA ASN A 343 42.98 21.66 -4.39
C ASN A 343 41.65 20.93 -4.62
N PHE A 344 40.82 20.74 -3.58
CA PHE A 344 39.44 20.32 -3.78
C PHE A 344 38.64 21.45 -4.45
N ASN A 345 37.72 21.09 -5.35
CA ASN A 345 36.77 22.05 -5.92
C ASN A 345 35.68 22.40 -4.89
N VAL A 346 36.02 23.24 -3.91
CA VAL A 346 35.09 23.74 -2.88
C VAL A 346 34.07 24.72 -3.47
N HIS A 347 32.86 24.79 -2.91
CA HIS A 347 31.90 25.85 -3.27
C HIS A 347 32.23 27.12 -2.48
N PRO A 348 32.40 28.30 -3.13
CA PRO A 348 32.52 29.55 -2.41
C PRO A 348 31.21 29.85 -1.67
N VAL A 349 31.28 30.00 -0.34
CA VAL A 349 30.12 30.29 0.52
C VAL A 349 29.52 31.67 0.17
N HIS A 350 30.38 32.65 -0.12
CA HIS A 350 29.99 34.03 -0.44
C HIS A 350 29.19 34.19 -1.75
N GLU A 351 29.19 33.22 -2.67
CA GLU A 351 28.33 33.29 -3.87
C GLU A 351 26.85 32.94 -3.58
N THR A 352 26.51 32.58 -2.33
CA THR A 352 25.14 32.22 -1.93
C THR A 352 24.31 33.42 -1.45
N VAL A 353 24.70 34.66 -1.74
CA VAL A 353 23.88 35.88 -1.54
C VAL A 353 22.75 35.95 -2.59
N SER A 354 21.92 34.91 -2.64
CA SER A 354 20.75 34.80 -3.52
C SER A 354 19.53 35.49 -2.89
N LEU A 355 19.57 36.83 -2.84
CA LEU A 355 18.42 37.70 -2.59
C LEU A 355 17.54 37.30 -1.38
N GLY A 356 18.15 37.27 -0.18
CA GLY A 356 17.42 37.20 1.09
C GLY A 356 17.37 35.84 1.79
N ALA A 357 18.19 34.85 1.37
CA ALA A 357 18.38 33.61 2.11
C ALA A 357 19.86 33.19 2.11
N ASN A 358 20.54 33.33 3.24
CA ASN A 358 21.93 32.89 3.42
C ASN A 358 21.96 31.36 3.60
N GLY A 359 22.24 30.61 2.53
CA GLY A 359 22.38 29.16 2.62
C GLY A 359 22.51 28.42 1.29
N THR A 360 23.09 27.22 1.35
CA THR A 360 23.22 26.28 0.22
C THR A 360 22.10 25.25 0.25
N LYS A 361 21.64 24.77 -0.92
CA LYS A 361 20.57 23.75 -0.99
C LYS A 361 21.14 22.32 -0.94
N VAL A 362 20.75 21.55 0.07
CA VAL A 362 21.10 20.14 0.29
C VAL A 362 19.86 19.28 0.09
N LEU A 363 19.82 18.50 -1.00
CA LEU A 363 18.67 17.70 -1.48
C LEU A 363 17.32 18.45 -1.58
N GLY A 364 17.33 19.78 -1.51
CA GLY A 364 16.13 20.65 -1.54
C GLY A 364 15.81 21.36 -0.22
N LEU A 365 16.50 21.05 0.89
CA LEU A 365 16.50 21.85 2.12
C LEU A 365 17.54 22.98 2.01
N SER A 366 17.31 24.13 2.65
CA SER A 366 18.32 25.20 2.73
C SER A 366 19.15 25.05 4.02
N TRP A 367 20.48 25.11 3.90
CA TRP A 367 21.44 24.95 5.00
C TRP A 367 22.39 26.15 5.05
N ASN A 368 22.45 26.84 6.19
CA ASN A 368 23.55 27.76 6.51
C ASN A 368 24.67 26.94 7.15
N THR A 369 25.82 26.85 6.48
CA THR A 369 27.00 26.11 6.95
C THR A 369 27.69 26.76 8.14
N ASN A 370 27.58 28.07 8.31
CA ASN A 370 28.39 28.85 9.25
C ASN A 370 27.75 28.90 10.65
N GLU A 371 26.43 28.96 10.71
CA GLU A 371 25.63 28.85 11.96
C GLU A 371 24.99 27.46 12.13
N ASP A 372 25.25 26.54 11.20
CA ASP A 372 24.76 25.15 11.15
C ASP A 372 23.24 24.94 11.36
N TYR A 373 22.42 25.80 10.75
CA TYR A 373 20.96 25.67 10.77
C TYR A 373 20.37 25.33 9.40
N LEU A 374 19.22 24.64 9.43
CA LEU A 374 18.32 24.41 8.31
C LEU A 374 17.23 25.49 8.28
N THR A 375 16.82 25.90 7.08
CA THR A 375 15.75 26.87 6.80
C THR A 375 14.82 26.38 5.69
N THR A 376 13.63 26.99 5.60
CA THR A 376 12.66 26.75 4.52
C THR A 376 12.83 27.80 3.42
N ASP A 377 12.91 27.37 2.15
CA ASP A 377 12.90 28.29 1.00
C ASP A 377 11.48 28.84 0.77
N THR A 378 11.16 29.92 1.49
CA THR A 378 9.86 30.61 1.41
C THR A 378 9.78 31.58 0.22
N LYS A 379 10.91 32.04 -0.32
CA LYS A 379 10.96 33.12 -1.31
C LYS A 379 10.17 32.77 -2.58
N ARG A 380 10.48 31.61 -3.17
CA ARG A 380 9.80 31.06 -4.36
C ARG A 380 8.31 30.76 -4.17
N LEU A 381 7.91 30.54 -2.92
CA LEU A 381 6.52 30.27 -2.56
C LEU A 381 5.75 31.59 -2.43
N LEU A 382 6.32 32.60 -1.75
CA LEU A 382 5.79 33.96 -1.67
C LEU A 382 5.64 34.60 -3.06
N GLU A 383 6.67 34.52 -3.90
CA GLU A 383 6.64 34.98 -5.30
C GLU A 383 5.52 34.33 -6.12
N PHE A 384 5.25 33.04 -5.87
CA PHE A 384 4.20 32.31 -6.56
C PHE A 384 2.80 32.62 -6.03
N VAL A 385 2.65 32.72 -4.71
CA VAL A 385 1.39 33.01 -4.01
C VAL A 385 0.92 34.44 -4.34
N SER A 386 1.85 35.38 -4.51
CA SER A 386 1.58 36.77 -4.94
C SER A 386 0.95 36.90 -6.34
N LEU A 387 0.74 35.79 -7.06
CA LEU A 387 -0.02 35.76 -8.32
C LEU A 387 -1.55 35.72 -8.12
N ASP A 388 -2.03 35.48 -6.89
CA ASP A 388 -3.43 35.57 -6.45
C ASP A 388 -4.47 34.85 -7.34
N LYS A 389 -4.10 33.68 -7.88
CA LYS A 389 -4.95 32.91 -8.81
C LYS A 389 -5.87 31.95 -8.07
N ASN A 390 -6.60 32.46 -7.07
CA ASN A 390 -7.32 31.71 -6.04
C ASN A 390 -8.25 30.64 -6.61
N THR A 391 -7.71 29.43 -6.74
CA THR A 391 -8.30 28.25 -7.37
C THR A 391 -7.71 26.98 -6.75
N LYS A 392 -8.43 25.86 -6.88
CA LYS A 392 -8.00 24.55 -6.38
C LYS A 392 -6.67 24.08 -6.97
N ARG A 393 -6.42 24.34 -8.26
CA ARG A 393 -5.15 24.07 -8.95
C ARG A 393 -4.00 24.92 -8.39
N PHE A 394 -4.24 26.20 -8.08
CA PHE A 394 -3.23 27.11 -7.55
C PHE A 394 -2.74 26.70 -6.15
N ILE A 395 -3.66 26.34 -5.25
CA ILE A 395 -3.31 25.84 -3.91
C ILE A 395 -2.52 24.53 -4.01
N LEU A 396 -2.93 23.59 -4.88
CA LEU A 396 -2.19 22.34 -5.08
C LEU A 396 -0.76 22.59 -5.59
N GLN A 397 -0.59 23.57 -6.47
CA GLN A 397 0.74 24.01 -6.93
C GLN A 397 1.55 24.70 -5.82
N ALA A 398 0.92 25.43 -4.90
CA ALA A 398 1.58 26.02 -3.73
C ALA A 398 2.07 24.94 -2.76
N VAL A 399 1.20 23.99 -2.38
CA VAL A 399 1.55 22.85 -1.51
C VAL A 399 2.66 22.01 -2.15
N GLY A 400 2.59 21.74 -3.46
CA GLY A 400 3.62 21.01 -4.21
C GLY A 400 4.97 21.72 -4.34
N LYS A 401 5.08 23.01 -3.98
CA LYS A 401 6.36 23.75 -3.88
C LYS A 401 7.01 23.61 -2.51
N ILE A 402 6.28 23.19 -1.47
CA ILE A 402 6.83 23.04 -0.12
C ILE A 402 7.56 21.69 -0.02
N PHE A 403 8.87 21.71 -0.27
CA PHE A 403 9.71 20.53 -0.12
C PHE A 403 10.12 20.34 1.35
N GLY A 404 9.66 19.25 1.98
CA GLY A 404 9.88 19.00 3.41
C GLY A 404 9.99 17.52 3.77
N PRO A 405 11.00 16.76 3.27
CA PRO A 405 11.15 15.32 3.48
C PRO A 405 11.28 14.90 4.95
N LEU A 406 11.92 15.72 5.79
CA LEU A 406 12.01 15.53 7.25
C LEU A 406 10.74 15.96 8.01
N GLY A 407 9.75 16.55 7.32
CA GLY A 407 8.50 17.00 7.92
C GLY A 407 8.62 18.02 9.06
N LEU A 408 9.73 18.76 9.17
CA LEU A 408 10.01 19.65 10.32
C LEU A 408 8.95 20.76 10.50
N ILE A 409 8.35 21.22 9.39
CA ILE A 409 7.25 22.20 9.37
C ILE A 409 5.87 21.56 9.12
N SER A 410 5.69 20.27 9.46
CA SER A 410 4.42 19.56 9.31
C SER A 410 3.22 20.24 9.98
N PRO A 411 3.32 20.87 11.18
CA PRO A 411 2.21 21.61 11.79
C PRO A 411 1.68 22.78 10.95
N PHE A 412 2.53 23.48 10.21
CA PHE A 412 2.11 24.57 9.33
C PHE A 412 1.54 24.03 8.00
N THR A 413 2.20 23.03 7.41
CA THR A 413 1.81 22.50 6.09
C THR A 413 0.55 21.62 6.11
N VAL A 414 0.22 20.98 7.24
CA VAL A 414 -0.99 20.14 7.35
C VAL A 414 -2.30 20.93 7.19
N ARG A 415 -2.30 22.24 7.50
CA ARG A 415 -3.43 23.14 7.25
C ARG A 415 -3.80 23.19 5.77
N MET A 416 -2.82 23.32 4.88
CA MET A 416 -3.08 23.35 3.43
C MET A 416 -3.45 21.97 2.87
N LYS A 417 -2.89 20.89 3.42
CA LYS A 417 -3.34 19.52 3.06
C LYS A 417 -4.82 19.30 3.43
N ARG A 418 -5.27 19.83 4.57
CA ARG A 418 -6.68 19.83 4.99
C ARG A 418 -7.56 20.73 4.12
N LEU A 419 -7.13 21.96 3.85
CA LEU A 419 -7.86 22.92 3.01
C LEU A 419 -8.08 22.37 1.58
N LEU A 420 -7.07 21.69 1.01
CA LEU A 420 -7.22 20.92 -0.24
C LEU A 420 -8.26 19.80 -0.13
N GLN A 421 -8.34 19.11 1.02
CA GLN A 421 -9.37 18.10 1.26
C GLN A 421 -10.77 18.70 1.33
N ASP A 422 -10.93 19.83 2.01
CA ASP A 422 -12.23 20.50 2.11
C ASP A 422 -12.69 20.99 0.71
N LEU A 423 -11.77 21.49 -0.13
CA LEU A 423 -12.01 21.71 -1.57
C LEU A 423 -12.38 20.45 -2.38
N TRP A 424 -12.03 19.23 -1.95
CA TRP A 424 -12.52 17.99 -2.57
C TRP A 424 -13.88 17.55 -2.05
N LYS A 425 -14.27 17.89 -0.81
CA LYS A 425 -15.60 17.62 -0.25
C LYS A 425 -16.69 18.49 -0.89
N GLU A 426 -16.34 19.72 -1.26
CA GLU A 426 -17.25 20.67 -1.93
C GLU A 426 -17.24 20.53 -3.47
N GLU A 427 -16.62 19.47 -4.01
CA GLU A 427 -16.61 19.10 -5.44
C GLU A 427 -16.13 20.18 -6.45
N ILE A 428 -15.60 21.30 -5.94
CA ILE A 428 -15.03 22.44 -6.69
C ILE A 428 -14.10 21.97 -7.82
N GLN A 429 -14.23 22.48 -9.03
CA GLN A 429 -13.37 22.08 -10.15
C GLN A 429 -11.97 22.69 -10.04
N TRP A 430 -11.07 22.29 -10.95
CA TRP A 430 -9.65 22.66 -10.86
C TRP A 430 -9.38 24.17 -10.92
N ASP A 431 -10.14 24.88 -11.74
CA ASP A 431 -9.92 26.29 -12.07
C ASP A 431 -11.09 27.20 -11.63
N ASP A 432 -12.02 26.66 -10.84
CA ASP A 432 -13.10 27.42 -10.20
C ASP A 432 -12.55 28.34 -9.11
N PRO A 433 -13.18 29.51 -8.87
CA PRO A 433 -12.84 30.38 -7.74
C PRO A 433 -13.10 29.68 -6.40
N LEU A 434 -12.33 30.04 -5.38
CA LEU A 434 -12.49 29.46 -4.04
C LEU A 434 -13.80 29.91 -3.38
N PRO A 435 -14.49 29.02 -2.63
CA PRO A 435 -15.53 29.42 -1.69
C PRO A 435 -14.99 30.44 -0.67
N THR A 436 -15.78 31.48 -0.37
CA THR A 436 -15.34 32.65 0.42
C THR A 436 -14.88 32.35 1.85
N HIS A 437 -15.15 31.15 2.37
CA HIS A 437 -14.66 30.70 3.67
C HIS A 437 -13.29 29.99 3.56
N ILE A 438 -13.07 29.26 2.47
CA ILE A 438 -11.79 28.63 2.11
C ILE A 438 -10.77 29.69 1.69
N GLU A 439 -11.19 30.69 0.90
CA GLU A 439 -10.35 31.82 0.51
C GLU A 439 -9.79 32.57 1.74
N LYS A 440 -10.60 32.74 2.80
CA LYS A 440 -10.15 33.38 4.05
C LYS A 440 -9.11 32.55 4.81
N GLU A 441 -9.25 31.22 4.85
CA GLU A 441 -8.20 30.36 5.45
C GLU A 441 -6.93 30.29 4.60
N TRP A 442 -7.07 30.35 3.27
CA TRP A 442 -5.97 30.40 2.30
C TRP A 442 -5.18 31.71 2.43
N ASN A 443 -5.83 32.86 2.26
CA ASN A 443 -5.18 34.18 2.30
C ASN A 443 -4.49 34.41 3.65
N LYS A 444 -5.13 34.05 4.77
CA LYS A 444 -4.49 34.09 6.09
C LYS A 444 -3.23 33.22 6.19
N TRP A 445 -3.25 32.01 5.63
CA TRP A 445 -2.05 31.17 5.60
C TRP A 445 -0.95 31.75 4.69
N CYS A 446 -1.32 32.47 3.64
CA CYS A 446 -0.40 33.21 2.77
C CYS A 446 0.23 34.41 3.48
N GLU A 447 -0.53 35.17 4.27
CA GLU A 447 -0.06 36.27 5.11
C GLU A 447 0.96 35.81 6.16
N GLU A 448 0.82 34.59 6.68
CA GLU A 448 1.75 33.99 7.64
C GLU A 448 3.09 33.51 7.03
N LEU A 449 3.17 33.28 5.70
CA LEU A 449 4.36 32.72 5.04
C LEU A 449 5.69 33.47 5.25
N PRO A 450 5.74 34.83 5.32
CA PRO A 450 6.99 35.55 5.55
C PRO A 450 7.64 35.20 6.89
N HIS A 451 6.85 34.91 7.93
CA HIS A 451 7.36 34.71 9.29
C HIS A 451 8.17 33.41 9.43
N LEU A 452 7.93 32.42 8.55
CA LEU A 452 8.77 31.22 8.44
C LEU A 452 10.24 31.50 8.05
N ARG A 453 10.58 32.71 7.56
CA ARG A 453 11.98 33.10 7.35
C ARG A 453 12.79 33.19 8.65
N ASN A 454 12.11 33.44 9.77
CA ASN A 454 12.73 33.54 11.09
C ASN A 454 13.08 32.16 11.68
N LEU A 455 12.66 31.07 11.04
CA LEU A 455 12.80 29.71 11.55
C LEU A 455 14.22 29.14 11.30
N LYS A 456 15.13 29.34 12.26
CA LYS A 456 16.42 28.63 12.33
C LYS A 456 16.24 27.28 13.03
N ILE A 457 16.32 26.16 12.30
CA ILE A 457 16.24 24.81 12.87
C ILE A 457 17.65 24.22 12.99
N PRO A 458 18.16 23.85 14.17
CA PRO A 458 19.50 23.24 14.29
C PRO A 458 19.65 22.01 13.38
N ARG A 459 20.70 21.94 12.56
CA ARG A 459 20.96 20.73 11.75
C ARG A 459 21.29 19.57 12.69
N VAL A 460 22.30 19.74 13.56
CA VAL A 460 22.82 18.67 14.42
C VAL A 460 21.89 18.30 15.59
N VAL A 461 21.40 17.04 15.59
CA VAL A 461 20.50 16.50 16.62
C VAL A 461 21.20 15.65 17.69
N LEU A 462 22.34 15.03 17.37
CA LEU A 462 23.15 14.29 18.34
C LEU A 462 24.19 15.24 18.96
N ASP A 463 24.30 15.29 20.29
CA ASP A 463 25.39 16.00 20.97
C ASP A 463 26.72 15.24 20.74
N SER A 464 27.84 15.95 20.59
CA SER A 464 29.18 15.36 20.48
C SER A 464 29.88 15.22 21.83
N THR A 465 29.38 15.88 22.88
CA THR A 465 29.99 15.99 24.22
C THR A 465 29.43 14.98 25.24
N LEU A 466 28.88 13.88 24.72
CA LEU A 466 28.17 12.84 25.48
C LEU A 466 29.03 12.24 26.60
N LEU A 467 28.37 11.93 27.72
CA LEU A 467 28.81 10.86 28.61
C LEU A 467 28.28 9.52 28.07
N GLU A 468 28.65 8.42 28.71
CA GLU A 468 28.42 7.06 28.19
C GLU A 468 26.94 6.76 27.87
N ASP A 469 26.69 6.34 26.63
CA ASP A 469 25.57 5.57 26.05
C ASP A 469 24.09 5.87 26.40
N ASP A 470 23.78 6.91 27.17
CA ASP A 470 22.41 7.42 27.40
C ASP A 470 21.86 8.21 26.18
N VAL A 471 21.53 7.48 25.10
CA VAL A 471 20.84 7.99 23.89
C VAL A 471 19.45 7.35 23.77
N GLU A 472 18.41 8.17 23.64
CA GLU A 472 17.02 7.71 23.64
C GLU A 472 16.21 8.31 22.48
N LEU A 473 15.41 7.47 21.82
CA LEU A 473 14.57 7.85 20.69
C LEU A 473 13.08 7.86 21.08
N HIS A 474 12.49 9.06 21.18
CA HIS A 474 11.11 9.23 21.62
C HIS A 474 10.20 9.50 20.43
N SER A 475 9.15 8.70 20.26
CA SER A 475 8.13 8.94 19.22
C SER A 475 6.78 9.28 19.84
N PHE A 476 6.26 10.47 19.52
CA PHE A 476 4.92 10.90 19.92
C PHE A 476 3.98 10.77 18.72
N CYS A 477 2.78 10.24 18.94
CA CYS A 477 1.70 10.26 17.95
C CYS A 477 0.42 10.86 18.50
N ASP A 478 -0.41 11.33 17.56
CA ASP A 478 -1.73 11.89 17.81
C ASP A 478 -2.62 11.71 16.57
N ALA A 479 -3.94 11.79 16.77
CA ALA A 479 -4.92 11.94 15.70
C ALA A 479 -6.14 12.78 16.11
N SER A 480 -6.60 13.59 15.17
CA SER A 480 -7.91 14.24 15.19
C SER A 480 -8.78 13.74 14.03
N LYS A 481 -10.06 14.10 14.05
CA LYS A 481 -10.99 13.88 12.92
C LYS A 481 -10.55 14.56 11.61
N LYS A 482 -9.52 15.40 11.60
CA LYS A 482 -9.01 16.10 10.39
C LYS A 482 -7.62 15.63 9.94
N ALA A 483 -6.75 15.17 10.82
CA ALA A 483 -5.39 14.73 10.48
C ALA A 483 -4.79 13.83 11.58
N TYR A 484 -3.77 13.05 11.26
CA TYR A 484 -3.03 12.20 12.18
C TYR A 484 -1.54 12.16 11.83
N GLY A 485 -0.68 11.82 12.77
CA GLY A 485 0.76 11.78 12.51
C GLY A 485 1.61 11.37 13.70
N ALA A 486 2.93 11.49 13.50
CA ALA A 486 3.91 11.30 14.57
C ALA A 486 5.16 12.16 14.39
N ALA A 487 5.80 12.51 15.50
CA ALA A 487 7.05 13.24 15.60
C ALA A 487 8.09 12.43 16.39
N ILE A 488 9.34 12.46 15.94
CA ILE A 488 10.47 11.72 16.52
C ILE A 488 11.48 12.70 17.10
N TYR A 489 11.83 12.52 18.37
CA TYR A 489 12.82 13.29 19.10
C TYR A 489 13.99 12.40 19.51
N LEU A 490 15.19 12.96 19.52
CA LEU A 490 16.35 12.36 20.15
C LEU A 490 16.57 13.06 21.48
N ARG A 491 16.60 12.31 22.58
CA ARG A 491 17.05 12.74 23.90
C ARG A 491 18.47 12.22 24.10
N THR A 492 19.35 13.11 24.55
CA THR A 492 20.77 12.83 24.80
C THR A 492 21.21 13.46 26.10
N LYS A 493 22.02 12.74 26.87
CA LYS A 493 22.55 13.19 28.16
C LYS A 493 24.06 13.39 28.04
N SER A 494 24.52 14.61 28.31
CA SER A 494 25.92 15.02 28.18
C SER A 494 26.39 15.77 29.43
N ARG A 495 27.65 16.20 29.46
CA ARG A 495 28.22 16.94 30.60
C ARG A 495 27.52 18.27 30.87
N SER A 496 26.83 18.83 29.87
CA SER A 496 26.07 20.08 29.93
C SER A 496 24.60 19.90 30.32
N GLY A 497 24.11 18.66 30.48
CA GLY A 497 22.75 18.35 30.92
C GLY A 497 22.01 17.40 29.98
N ILE A 498 20.69 17.60 29.85
CA ILE A 498 19.83 16.84 28.94
C ILE A 498 19.47 17.75 27.76
N SER A 499 19.70 17.27 26.54
CA SER A 499 19.24 17.90 25.30
C SER A 499 18.18 17.03 24.64
N VAL A 500 17.13 17.64 24.11
CA VAL A 500 16.07 16.96 23.36
C VAL A 500 15.78 17.76 22.10
N LYS A 501 15.82 17.08 20.93
CA LYS A 501 15.72 17.75 19.61
C LYS A 501 14.86 16.94 18.63
N LEU A 502 13.99 17.64 17.89
CA LEU A 502 13.18 17.06 16.81
C LEU A 502 14.06 16.54 15.66
N VAL A 503 13.98 15.24 15.39
CA VAL A 503 14.71 14.52 14.32
C VAL A 503 13.93 14.57 13.00
N THR A 504 12.65 14.20 13.04
CA THR A 504 11.76 14.10 11.87
C THR A 504 10.30 14.03 12.31
N SER A 505 9.35 14.33 11.44
CA SER A 505 7.92 14.04 11.66
C SER A 505 7.19 13.70 10.36
N LYS A 506 5.98 13.13 10.46
CA LYS A 506 5.12 12.92 9.30
C LYS A 506 3.63 13.08 9.65
N SER A 507 2.95 13.98 8.94
CA SER A 507 1.50 14.22 9.04
C SER A 507 0.73 13.74 7.81
N ARG A 508 -0.47 13.22 8.05
CA ARG A 508 -1.47 12.81 7.05
C ARG A 508 -2.82 13.43 7.37
N VAL A 509 -3.60 13.73 6.33
CA VAL A 509 -5.01 14.13 6.50
C VAL A 509 -5.81 12.87 6.84
N ALA A 510 -6.83 12.97 7.68
CA ALA A 510 -7.75 11.85 7.93
C ALA A 510 -8.50 11.50 6.62
N PRO A 511 -8.86 10.22 6.37
CA PRO A 511 -9.57 9.85 5.14
C PRO A 511 -10.95 10.52 5.03
N LEU A 512 -11.43 10.67 3.79
CA LEU A 512 -12.81 11.10 3.53
C LEU A 512 -13.85 10.08 4.04
N ASN A 513 -13.55 8.79 3.91
CA ASN A 513 -14.35 7.72 4.48
C ASN A 513 -14.32 7.83 6.01
N CYS A 514 -15.49 7.82 6.67
CA CYS A 514 -15.59 7.97 8.12
C CYS A 514 -14.91 6.83 8.89
N VAL A 515 -13.67 7.05 9.29
CA VAL A 515 -12.91 6.20 10.21
C VAL A 515 -13.12 6.72 11.64
N THR A 516 -13.36 5.80 12.59
CA THR A 516 -13.54 6.16 14.02
C THR A 516 -12.27 6.77 14.59
N LEU A 517 -12.39 7.69 15.56
CA LEU A 517 -11.24 8.43 16.09
C LEU A 517 -10.14 7.49 16.62
N PRO A 518 -10.42 6.42 17.40
CA PRO A 518 -9.36 5.50 17.84
C PRO A 518 -8.68 4.71 16.72
N ARG A 519 -9.36 4.49 15.58
CA ARG A 519 -8.70 3.93 14.38
C ARG A 519 -7.77 4.93 13.71
N LEU A 520 -8.01 6.24 13.83
CA LEU A 520 -7.07 7.29 13.42
C LEU A 520 -5.90 7.42 14.40
N GLU A 521 -6.14 7.33 15.71
CA GLU A 521 -5.10 7.31 16.75
C GLU A 521 -4.16 6.10 16.53
N LEU A 522 -4.71 4.91 16.23
CA LEU A 522 -3.94 3.71 15.88
C LEU A 522 -3.13 3.89 14.58
N LEU A 523 -3.65 4.65 13.61
CA LEU A 523 -2.89 5.01 12.41
C LEU A 523 -1.75 5.99 12.75
N GLY A 524 -1.94 6.93 13.69
CA GLY A 524 -0.88 7.75 14.26
C GLY A 524 0.22 6.90 14.91
N ALA A 525 -0.16 5.93 15.75
CA ALA A 525 0.76 4.97 16.35
C ALA A 525 1.51 4.13 15.31
N LEU A 526 0.87 3.76 14.19
CA LEU A 526 1.56 3.09 13.08
C LEU A 526 2.57 3.99 12.37
N VAL A 527 2.29 5.29 12.22
CA VAL A 527 3.28 6.27 11.71
C VAL A 527 4.46 6.38 12.68
N ALA A 528 4.21 6.46 13.99
CA ALA A 528 5.26 6.48 15.01
C ALA A 528 6.12 5.20 14.97
N ALA A 529 5.51 4.02 14.94
CA ALA A 529 6.25 2.75 14.89
C ALA A 529 7.16 2.63 13.65
N ARG A 530 6.64 2.98 12.47
CA ARG A 530 7.41 2.99 11.22
C ARG A 530 8.56 4.01 11.24
N LEU A 531 8.28 5.25 11.67
CA LEU A 531 9.31 6.30 11.80
C LEU A 531 10.37 5.96 12.86
N ALA A 532 9.97 5.46 14.03
CA ALA A 532 10.86 5.15 15.14
C ALA A 532 11.74 3.93 14.84
N SER A 533 11.22 2.91 14.15
CA SER A 533 12.01 1.76 13.69
C SER A 533 13.09 2.19 12.70
N LYS A 534 12.73 2.98 11.67
CA LYS A 534 13.68 3.58 10.72
C LYS A 534 14.70 4.48 11.42
N GLY A 535 14.25 5.37 12.31
CA GLY A 535 15.12 6.25 13.10
C GLY A 535 16.14 5.46 13.92
N LYS A 536 15.70 4.41 14.63
CA LYS A 536 16.58 3.53 15.42
C LYS A 536 17.63 2.84 14.57
N LYS A 537 17.25 2.29 13.40
CA LYS A 537 18.20 1.67 12.45
C LYS A 537 19.35 2.61 12.10
N ILE A 538 19.09 3.91 11.96
CA ILE A 538 20.10 4.93 11.58
C ILE A 538 20.91 5.39 12.80
N VAL A 539 20.26 5.69 13.93
CA VAL A 539 20.94 6.12 15.17
C VAL A 539 21.89 5.03 15.67
N ASN A 540 21.47 3.77 15.62
CA ASN A 540 22.28 2.61 16.03
C ASN A 540 23.57 2.40 15.20
N ILE A 541 23.73 3.06 14.04
CA ILE A 541 25.02 3.08 13.31
C ILE A 541 26.07 3.91 14.06
N LYS A 542 25.64 4.86 14.91
CA LYS A 542 26.50 5.82 15.62
C LYS A 542 26.55 5.56 17.13
N ARG A 543 25.40 5.27 17.76
CA ARG A 543 25.26 4.89 19.19
C ARG A 543 24.04 4.00 19.37
N SER A 544 24.13 2.97 20.21
CA SER A 544 22.96 2.22 20.65
C SER A 544 21.93 3.16 21.26
N CYS A 545 20.66 3.07 20.86
CA CYS A 545 19.60 3.88 21.46
C CYS A 545 18.41 3.07 21.97
N LEU A 546 17.90 3.50 23.13
CA LEU A 546 16.62 3.05 23.68
C LEU A 546 15.47 3.69 22.90
N GLN A 547 14.26 3.14 23.05
CA GLN A 547 13.06 3.64 22.38
C GLN A 547 11.91 3.81 23.36
N TYR A 548 11.19 4.92 23.25
CA TYR A 548 9.98 5.20 24.02
C TYR A 548 8.89 5.74 23.09
N HIS A 549 7.70 5.16 23.16
CA HIS A 549 6.59 5.48 22.28
C HIS A 549 5.40 6.03 23.07
N TRP A 550 4.80 7.12 22.60
CA TRP A 550 3.91 7.97 23.39
C TRP A 550 2.62 8.27 22.64
N THR A 551 1.49 8.06 23.31
CA THR A 551 0.16 8.47 22.86
C THR A 551 -0.70 8.83 24.07
N ASP A 552 -1.67 9.71 23.87
CA ASP A 552 -2.77 10.02 24.79
C ASP A 552 -3.96 9.06 24.67
N SER A 553 -3.99 8.22 23.63
CA SER A 553 -5.05 7.21 23.46
C SER A 553 -4.82 5.96 24.30
N LYS A 554 -5.54 5.86 25.42
CA LYS A 554 -5.61 4.63 26.21
C LYS A 554 -6.15 3.44 25.41
N ILE A 555 -7.10 3.67 24.50
CA ILE A 555 -7.65 2.63 23.61
C ILE A 555 -6.54 2.03 22.74
N VAL A 556 -5.68 2.86 22.16
CA VAL A 556 -4.56 2.40 21.33
C VAL A 556 -3.52 1.65 22.17
N LEU A 557 -3.19 2.13 23.38
CA LEU A 557 -2.31 1.40 24.30
C LEU A 557 -2.88 0.02 24.66
N PHE A 558 -4.18 -0.07 24.94
CA PHE A 558 -4.88 -1.32 25.23
C PHE A 558 -4.87 -2.27 24.01
N TRP A 559 -5.00 -1.75 22.78
CA TRP A 559 -4.90 -2.54 21.56
C TRP A 559 -3.48 -3.06 21.27
N ILE A 560 -2.45 -2.24 21.51
CA ILE A 560 -1.04 -2.57 21.29
C ILE A 560 -0.54 -3.62 22.30
N LYS A 561 -0.85 -3.44 23.59
CA LYS A 561 -0.45 -4.35 24.67
C LYS A 561 -1.37 -5.58 24.81
N GLY A 562 -2.59 -5.51 24.27
CA GLY A 562 -3.57 -6.59 24.33
C GLY A 562 -3.32 -7.74 23.35
N ASN A 563 -4.08 -8.83 23.51
CA ASN A 563 -3.94 -10.01 22.64
C ASN A 563 -4.46 -9.73 21.22
N LYS A 564 -3.51 -9.56 20.28
CA LYS A 564 -3.70 -9.24 18.85
C LYS A 564 -4.76 -10.08 18.13
N THR A 565 -4.97 -11.33 18.56
CA THR A 565 -5.96 -12.24 17.94
C THR A 565 -7.42 -11.78 18.15
N ARG A 566 -7.69 -11.02 19.22
CA ARG A 566 -9.04 -10.55 19.61
C ARG A 566 -9.60 -9.47 18.69
N TRP A 567 -8.77 -8.73 17.95
CA TRP A 567 -9.19 -7.54 17.22
C TRP A 567 -9.74 -7.82 15.80
N LYS A 568 -10.71 -7.02 15.33
CA LYS A 568 -11.15 -7.00 13.92
C LYS A 568 -9.98 -6.69 12.98
N GLN A 569 -10.07 -7.14 11.73
CA GLN A 569 -8.96 -7.16 10.75
C GLN A 569 -8.22 -5.81 10.60
N PHE A 570 -8.94 -4.69 10.61
CA PHE A 570 -8.34 -3.35 10.51
C PHE A 570 -7.35 -3.06 11.64
N VAL A 571 -7.76 -3.34 12.89
CA VAL A 571 -6.99 -3.11 14.11
C VAL A 571 -5.92 -4.20 14.25
N ALA A 572 -6.29 -5.47 14.05
CA ALA A 572 -5.38 -6.61 14.16
C ALA A 572 -4.13 -6.45 13.26
N ASN A 573 -4.31 -6.09 11.99
CA ASN A 573 -3.18 -5.92 11.07
C ASN A 573 -2.24 -4.79 11.49
N ARG A 574 -2.80 -3.68 11.99
CA ARG A 574 -2.03 -2.48 12.40
C ARG A 574 -1.31 -2.69 13.72
N VAL A 575 -1.96 -3.35 14.69
CA VAL A 575 -1.34 -3.82 15.93
C VAL A 575 -0.22 -4.83 15.63
N ASN A 576 -0.47 -5.83 14.78
CA ASN A 576 0.55 -6.80 14.37
C ASN A 576 1.80 -6.11 13.79
N GLU A 577 1.62 -5.09 12.95
CA GLU A 577 2.73 -4.35 12.37
C GLU A 577 3.47 -3.47 13.40
N ILE A 578 2.76 -2.65 14.17
CA ILE A 578 3.34 -1.84 15.27
C ILE A 578 4.21 -2.72 16.18
N THR A 579 3.67 -3.87 16.58
CA THR A 579 4.31 -4.83 17.49
C THR A 579 5.27 -5.81 16.80
N SER A 580 5.63 -5.54 15.54
CA SER A 580 6.77 -6.14 14.83
C SER A 580 7.91 -5.12 14.60
N LEU A 581 7.57 -3.82 14.65
CA LEU A 581 8.50 -2.69 14.50
C LEU A 581 8.98 -2.10 15.83
N THR A 582 8.21 -2.32 16.91
CA THR A 582 8.41 -1.78 18.26
C THR A 582 7.99 -2.81 19.31
N ASP A 583 8.55 -2.71 20.53
CA ASP A 583 8.16 -3.54 21.67
C ASP A 583 6.85 -3.00 22.29
N PRO A 584 5.80 -3.82 22.49
CA PRO A 584 4.60 -3.40 23.22
C PRO A 584 4.85 -2.75 24.58
N TYR A 585 5.91 -3.14 25.29
CA TYR A 585 6.21 -2.61 26.63
C TYR A 585 6.90 -1.23 26.61
N SER A 586 7.46 -0.81 25.47
CA SER A 586 8.00 0.55 25.29
C SER A 586 6.93 1.60 24.93
N TRP A 587 5.64 1.24 24.96
CA TRP A 587 4.51 2.17 24.77
C TRP A 587 3.94 2.69 26.09
N TYR A 588 3.86 4.02 26.20
CA TYR A 588 3.48 4.79 27.39
C TYR A 588 2.36 5.81 27.08
N HIS A 589 1.65 6.21 28.12
CA HIS A 589 0.65 7.28 28.05
C HIS A 589 1.31 8.65 28.32
N CYS A 590 1.05 9.64 27.46
CA CYS A 590 1.30 11.06 27.76
C CYS A 590 -0.03 11.81 27.82
N ALA A 591 -0.11 12.93 28.55
CA ALA A 591 -1.32 13.75 28.48
C ALA A 591 -1.35 14.50 27.13
N GLY A 592 -2.52 14.59 26.47
CA GLY A 592 -2.63 15.32 25.20
C GLY A 592 -2.25 16.81 25.28
N LYS A 593 -2.29 17.41 26.48
CA LYS A 593 -1.76 18.77 26.74
C LYS A 593 -0.23 18.86 26.70
N GLU A 594 0.49 17.75 26.81
CA GLU A 594 1.95 17.63 26.78
C GLU A 594 2.44 17.03 25.46
N ASN A 595 1.55 16.35 24.73
CA ASN A 595 1.84 15.64 23.48
C ASN A 595 2.21 16.62 22.35
N PRO A 596 3.48 16.68 21.87
CA PRO A 596 3.86 17.54 20.75
C PRO A 596 3.24 17.11 19.42
N ALA A 597 2.73 15.88 19.31
CA ALA A 597 2.06 15.42 18.09
C ALA A 597 0.67 16.06 17.87
N ASP A 598 0.05 16.66 18.89
CA ASP A 598 -1.20 17.42 18.77
C ASP A 598 -1.11 18.52 17.69
N PHE A 599 0.05 19.15 17.59
CA PHE A 599 0.36 20.15 16.56
C PHE A 599 0.35 19.57 15.13
N LEU A 600 0.49 18.26 14.95
CA LEU A 600 0.39 17.58 13.64
C LEU A 600 -1.06 17.31 13.22
N SER A 601 -2.01 17.15 14.15
CA SER A 601 -3.41 16.93 13.82
C SER A 601 -4.22 18.24 13.74
N ARG A 602 -3.93 19.19 14.63
CA ARG A 602 -4.60 20.51 14.67
C ARG A 602 -3.96 21.52 13.72
N GLY A 603 -2.63 21.48 13.60
CA GLY A 603 -1.83 22.46 12.87
C GLY A 603 -1.54 23.74 13.66
N LEU A 604 -0.57 24.52 13.19
CA LEU A 604 -0.12 25.79 13.77
C LEU A 604 -0.06 26.91 12.72
N ASN A 605 0.00 28.17 13.18
CA ASN A 605 0.44 29.30 12.37
C ASN A 605 1.97 29.42 12.36
N ALA A 606 2.51 30.25 11.46
CA ALA A 606 3.95 30.42 11.33
C ALA A 606 4.59 30.93 12.64
N ASP A 607 4.02 31.94 13.28
CA ASP A 607 4.56 32.54 14.50
C ASP A 607 4.61 31.56 15.67
N CYS A 608 3.49 30.88 15.98
CA CYS A 608 3.50 29.87 17.03
C CYS A 608 4.40 28.69 16.63
N LEU A 609 4.54 28.31 15.36
CA LEU A 609 5.51 27.28 14.97
C LEU A 609 6.97 27.73 15.21
N VAL A 610 7.30 29.00 15.00
CA VAL A 610 8.62 29.56 15.30
C VAL A 610 8.88 29.61 16.82
N SER A 611 7.89 30.00 17.62
CA SER A 611 8.07 30.18 19.08
C SER A 611 7.77 28.97 19.96
N ASN A 612 7.25 27.86 19.41
CA ASN A 612 6.80 26.70 20.18
C ASN A 612 7.98 25.76 20.51
N SER A 613 8.58 25.97 21.68
CA SER A 613 9.62 25.11 22.27
C SER A 613 9.26 23.64 22.19
N ARG A 614 8.08 23.25 22.70
CA ARG A 614 7.61 21.86 22.77
C ARG A 614 7.59 21.14 21.41
N TRP A 615 7.32 21.84 20.31
CA TRP A 615 7.42 21.25 18.98
C TRP A 615 8.88 20.93 18.60
N TRP A 616 9.84 21.78 18.96
CA TRP A 616 11.25 21.61 18.62
C TRP A 616 12.03 20.72 19.61
N THR A 617 11.64 20.72 20.89
CA THR A 617 12.35 20.07 22.00
C THR A 617 11.54 18.97 22.71
N GLY A 618 10.34 18.65 22.23
CA GLY A 618 9.51 17.58 22.81
C GLY A 618 8.82 17.98 24.12
N ALA A 619 8.25 16.98 24.81
CA ALA A 619 7.53 17.20 26.06
C ALA A 619 8.47 17.57 27.23
N GLU A 620 7.99 18.44 28.14
CA GLU A 620 8.80 19.01 29.22
C GLU A 620 9.36 17.95 30.20
N PHE A 621 8.62 16.87 30.44
CA PHE A 621 9.07 15.75 31.27
C PHE A 621 10.30 14.99 30.71
N LEU A 622 10.67 15.20 29.45
CA LEU A 622 11.89 14.61 28.88
C LEU A 622 13.17 15.26 29.43
N PHE A 623 13.08 16.41 30.08
CA PHE A 623 14.20 17.07 30.75
C PHE A 623 14.40 16.61 32.20
N ASP A 624 13.54 15.72 32.71
CA ASP A 624 13.76 15.03 33.99
C ASP A 624 14.97 14.09 33.90
N SER A 625 15.83 14.11 34.93
CA SER A 625 16.98 13.23 35.09
C SER A 625 16.62 11.88 35.70
N GLU A 626 15.45 11.75 36.33
CA GLU A 626 14.92 10.49 36.86
C GLU A 626 14.11 9.68 35.84
N PHE A 627 13.77 10.27 34.70
CA PHE A 627 13.17 9.57 33.57
C PHE A 627 14.00 8.31 33.21
N PRO A 628 13.38 7.12 33.03
CA PRO A 628 11.94 6.84 32.93
C PRO A 628 11.26 6.42 34.26
N LYS A 629 11.94 6.43 35.41
CA LYS A 629 11.46 5.79 36.67
C LYS A 629 10.08 6.26 37.12
N ASN A 630 9.77 7.53 36.88
CA ASN A 630 8.53 8.18 37.30
C ASN A 630 7.31 7.84 36.39
N PHE A 631 7.52 7.11 35.27
CA PHE A 631 6.46 6.71 34.34
C PHE A 631 6.05 5.23 34.51
N GLN A 632 4.93 5.01 35.19
CA GLN A 632 4.34 3.67 35.35
C GLN A 632 3.94 3.07 33.99
N GLN A 633 4.28 1.80 33.76
CA GLN A 633 3.77 1.06 32.62
C GLN A 633 2.27 0.80 32.77
N VAL A 634 1.47 1.34 31.84
CA VAL A 634 0.04 1.01 31.74
C VAL A 634 -0.13 -0.50 31.51
N VAL A 635 -0.78 -1.17 32.47
CA VAL A 635 -1.19 -2.58 32.42
C VAL A 635 -2.42 -2.72 31.49
N PRO A 636 -2.50 -3.72 30.60
CA PRO A 636 -3.62 -3.90 29.67
C PRO A 636 -4.86 -4.53 30.34
N GLU A 637 -5.35 -3.89 31.40
CA GLU A 637 -6.58 -4.25 32.12
C GLU A 637 -7.73 -3.33 31.74
N LEU A 638 -8.95 -3.87 31.66
CA LEU A 638 -10.14 -3.12 31.24
C LEU A 638 -10.47 -1.97 32.19
N ASP A 639 -10.13 -2.09 33.46
CA ASP A 639 -10.46 -1.10 34.50
C ASP A 639 -9.59 0.17 34.44
N TYR A 640 -8.57 0.19 33.57
CA TYR A 640 -7.84 1.42 33.22
C TYR A 640 -8.62 2.32 32.22
N LEU A 641 -9.65 1.77 31.57
CA LEU A 641 -10.52 2.44 30.61
C LEU A 641 -11.82 2.91 31.26
N THR A 642 -12.33 4.07 30.84
CA THR A 642 -13.71 4.49 31.15
C THR A 642 -14.72 3.61 30.43
N GLU A 643 -15.98 3.58 30.88
CA GLU A 643 -17.02 2.73 30.27
C GLU A 643 -17.20 3.01 28.76
N HIS A 644 -17.10 4.26 28.32
CA HIS A 644 -17.18 4.60 26.89
C HIS A 644 -15.97 4.11 26.07
N GLU A 645 -14.78 4.09 26.67
CA GLU A 645 -13.60 3.47 26.07
C GLU A 645 -13.73 1.94 26.03
N LYS A 646 -14.31 1.32 27.08
CA LYS A 646 -14.64 -0.12 27.10
C LYS A 646 -15.63 -0.48 25.98
N GLU A 647 -16.74 0.25 25.84
CA GLU A 647 -17.70 0.10 24.72
C GLU A 647 -16.99 0.13 23.36
N THR A 648 -16.12 1.13 23.16
CA THR A 648 -15.41 1.33 21.89
C THR A 648 -14.38 0.22 21.60
N VAL A 649 -13.74 -0.31 22.64
CA VAL A 649 -12.86 -1.48 22.54
C VAL A 649 -13.66 -2.76 22.22
N VAL A 650 -14.81 -2.96 22.85
CA VAL A 650 -15.72 -4.10 22.59
C VAL A 650 -16.24 -4.06 21.15
N GLN A 651 -16.54 -2.88 20.62
CA GLN A 651 -16.93 -2.70 19.21
C GLN A 651 -15.84 -3.14 18.21
N GLU A 652 -14.56 -3.16 18.59
CA GLU A 652 -13.45 -3.64 17.74
C GLU A 652 -12.99 -5.07 18.05
N TRP A 653 -13.63 -5.78 18.99
CA TRP A 653 -13.48 -7.23 19.08
C TRP A 653 -13.98 -7.90 17.81
N LYS A 654 -13.26 -8.93 17.35
CA LYS A 654 -13.87 -9.95 16.49
C LYS A 654 -15.08 -10.46 17.24
N LYS A 655 -16.25 -10.35 16.62
CA LYS A 655 -17.30 -11.33 16.89
C LYS A 655 -16.66 -12.70 16.68
N LEU A 656 -16.54 -13.48 17.74
CA LEU A 656 -16.36 -14.91 17.59
C LEU A 656 -17.57 -15.44 16.79
N PRO A 657 -17.47 -16.60 16.13
CA PRO A 657 -18.66 -17.37 15.78
C PRO A 657 -19.28 -17.88 17.10
N GLU A 658 -19.95 -16.98 17.81
CA GLU A 658 -20.76 -17.34 18.97
C GLU A 658 -21.95 -18.15 18.47
N ALA A 659 -22.22 -19.28 19.12
CA ALA A 659 -23.57 -19.80 19.11
C ALA A 659 -24.48 -18.71 19.70
N ASP A 660 -25.55 -18.35 19.00
CA ASP A 660 -26.29 -17.11 19.26
C ASP A 660 -26.61 -16.92 20.74
N ARG A 661 -25.99 -15.89 21.33
CA ARG A 661 -26.46 -15.29 22.57
C ARG A 661 -27.60 -14.34 22.25
N SER A 662 -28.69 -14.88 21.74
CA SER A 662 -29.98 -14.22 21.89
C SER A 662 -30.26 -14.11 23.39
N GLU A 663 -30.56 -12.91 23.87
CA GLU A 663 -31.18 -12.72 25.17
C GLU A 663 -32.67 -13.11 25.10
N GLU A 664 -32.94 -14.32 24.61
CA GLU A 664 -34.22 -14.96 24.82
C GLU A 664 -34.35 -15.27 26.31
N ILE A 665 -35.34 -14.64 26.94
CA ILE A 665 -35.81 -15.06 28.26
C ILE A 665 -36.40 -16.46 28.07
N VAL A 666 -35.60 -17.49 28.32
CA VAL A 666 -36.03 -18.89 28.29
C VAL A 666 -37.02 -19.09 29.43
N LEU A 667 -38.30 -18.86 29.13
CA LEU A 667 -39.43 -19.34 29.90
C LEU A 667 -39.29 -20.85 30.03
N LEU A 668 -38.98 -21.31 31.25
CA LEU A 668 -38.79 -22.71 31.59
C LEU A 668 -40.14 -23.47 31.61
N ASN A 669 -40.75 -23.61 30.43
CA ASN A 669 -41.86 -24.52 30.21
C ASN A 669 -41.45 -25.91 30.70
N SER A 670 -42.17 -26.41 31.68
CA SER A 670 -41.65 -27.43 32.61
C SER A 670 -41.70 -28.87 32.07
N ASP A 671 -41.98 -29.03 30.77
CA ASP A 671 -42.21 -30.31 30.10
C ASP A 671 -40.90 -30.98 29.65
N SER A 672 -40.31 -31.70 30.61
CA SER A 672 -39.17 -32.62 30.45
C SER A 672 -39.35 -33.75 29.41
N SER A 673 -40.48 -33.81 28.72
CA SER A 673 -40.77 -34.69 27.58
C SER A 673 -40.13 -34.18 26.28
N SER A 674 -40.39 -32.91 25.91
CA SER A 674 -40.01 -32.30 24.63
C SER A 674 -38.54 -32.54 24.23
N ILE A 675 -37.63 -32.12 25.10
CA ILE A 675 -36.17 -32.26 24.92
C ILE A 675 -35.74 -33.72 24.68
N LEU A 676 -36.41 -34.71 25.28
CA LEU A 676 -36.03 -36.12 25.10
C LEU A 676 -36.49 -36.68 23.75
N ASP A 677 -37.62 -36.23 23.21
CA ASP A 677 -38.07 -36.56 21.85
C ASP A 677 -37.18 -35.86 20.80
N GLU A 678 -36.83 -34.59 21.00
CA GLU A 678 -35.88 -33.86 20.14
C GLU A 678 -34.49 -34.53 20.10
N LEU A 679 -33.94 -34.90 21.27
CA LEU A 679 -32.67 -35.63 21.38
C LEU A 679 -32.69 -36.97 20.63
N LEU A 680 -33.84 -37.62 20.52
CA LEU A 680 -34.01 -38.87 19.75
C LEU A 680 -34.07 -38.62 18.22
N GLU A 681 -34.34 -37.41 17.76
CA GLU A 681 -34.27 -37.02 16.35
C GLU A 681 -32.90 -36.50 15.91
N LEU A 682 -32.12 -35.85 16.78
CA LEU A 682 -30.78 -35.30 16.48
C LEU A 682 -29.72 -36.30 15.97
N SER A 683 -29.91 -37.62 16.15
CA SER A 683 -28.89 -38.61 15.79
C SER A 683 -29.44 -39.99 15.47
N ASN A 684 -29.03 -40.55 14.32
CA ASN A 684 -29.30 -41.94 13.93
C ASN A 684 -28.43 -42.99 14.65
N ASN A 685 -27.56 -42.57 15.59
CA ASN A 685 -26.73 -43.45 16.42
C ASN A 685 -27.19 -43.41 17.90
N TYR A 686 -27.59 -44.58 18.41
CA TYR A 686 -28.06 -44.82 19.78
C TYR A 686 -27.08 -44.35 20.86
N PHE A 687 -25.81 -44.76 20.77
CA PHE A 687 -24.79 -44.38 21.75
C PHE A 687 -24.45 -42.90 21.69
N LYS A 688 -24.58 -42.24 20.52
CA LYS A 688 -24.39 -40.79 20.42
C LYS A 688 -25.52 -40.02 21.14
N VAL A 689 -26.78 -40.46 21.06
CA VAL A 689 -27.89 -39.85 21.82
C VAL A 689 -27.66 -40.00 23.33
N ILE A 690 -27.26 -41.19 23.80
CA ILE A 690 -26.94 -41.39 25.23
C ILE A 690 -25.76 -40.50 25.65
N ASN A 691 -24.69 -40.40 24.86
CA ASN A 691 -23.58 -39.48 25.14
C ASN A 691 -24.07 -38.04 25.34
N ILE A 692 -24.87 -37.52 24.39
CA ILE A 692 -25.37 -36.14 24.45
C ILE A 692 -26.20 -35.93 25.74
N LEU A 693 -27.10 -36.85 26.07
CA LEU A 693 -27.88 -36.75 27.31
C LEU A 693 -27.00 -36.86 28.58
N SER A 694 -25.97 -37.71 28.60
CA SER A 694 -24.99 -37.77 29.70
C SER A 694 -24.29 -36.43 29.89
N TYR A 695 -23.87 -35.76 28.81
CA TYR A 695 -23.24 -34.44 28.90
C TYR A 695 -24.22 -33.34 29.28
N ILE A 696 -25.50 -33.39 28.88
CA ILE A 696 -26.54 -32.43 29.32
C ILE A 696 -26.82 -32.58 30.82
N LEU A 697 -26.99 -33.82 31.30
CA LEU A 697 -27.21 -34.09 32.73
C LEU A 697 -25.98 -33.72 33.56
N ARG A 698 -24.78 -34.04 33.08
CA ARG A 698 -23.52 -33.64 33.73
C ARG A 698 -23.28 -32.13 33.68
N PHE A 699 -23.74 -31.42 32.66
CA PHE A 699 -23.72 -29.95 32.63
C PHE A 699 -24.63 -29.38 33.73
N ASN A 700 -25.89 -29.85 33.80
CA ASN A 700 -26.84 -29.44 34.83
C ASN A 700 -26.33 -29.75 36.26
N TYR A 701 -25.65 -30.89 36.44
CA TYR A 701 -24.97 -31.24 37.69
C TYR A 701 -23.74 -30.36 37.97
N ASN A 702 -22.89 -30.09 36.97
CA ASN A 702 -21.70 -29.24 37.12
C ASN A 702 -22.04 -27.76 37.37
N CYS A 703 -23.18 -27.27 36.90
CA CYS A 703 -23.74 -25.98 37.28
C CYS A 703 -24.14 -25.91 38.77
N ARG A 704 -24.13 -27.06 39.48
CA ARG A 704 -24.51 -27.18 40.90
C ARG A 704 -23.37 -27.73 41.78
N ASN A 705 -22.30 -28.29 41.21
CA ASN A 705 -21.18 -28.91 41.92
C ASN A 705 -19.85 -28.87 41.12
N LYS A 706 -18.70 -28.82 41.79
CA LYS A 706 -17.38 -28.82 41.11
C LYS A 706 -17.04 -30.18 40.47
N SER A 707 -16.38 -30.11 39.32
CA SER A 707 -16.25 -31.20 38.32
C SER A 707 -15.44 -32.42 38.74
N LYS A 708 -15.85 -33.59 38.24
CA LYS A 708 -15.12 -34.88 38.19
C LYS A 708 -15.23 -35.48 36.77
N PRO A 709 -14.32 -36.38 36.34
CA PRO A 709 -14.39 -37.02 35.01
C PRO A 709 -15.67 -37.85 34.81
N LEU A 710 -16.05 -38.06 33.54
CA LEU A 710 -17.28 -38.76 33.14
C LEU A 710 -17.21 -40.26 33.52
N THR A 711 -18.29 -40.77 34.11
CA THR A 711 -18.37 -42.12 34.68
C THR A 711 -19.35 -43.03 33.94
N VAL A 712 -19.17 -44.35 34.08
CA VAL A 712 -20.09 -45.36 33.52
C VAL A 712 -21.49 -45.29 34.16
N ALA A 713 -21.63 -44.68 35.35
CA ALA A 713 -22.91 -44.47 36.02
C ALA A 713 -23.79 -43.44 35.27
N GLU A 714 -23.23 -42.31 34.85
CA GLU A 714 -23.95 -41.25 34.13
C GLU A 714 -24.48 -41.75 32.76
N PHE A 715 -23.74 -42.64 32.10
CA PHE A 715 -24.21 -43.35 30.90
C PHE A 715 -25.42 -44.25 31.17
N LYS A 716 -25.40 -45.03 32.25
CA LYS A 716 -26.54 -45.87 32.64
C LYS A 716 -27.75 -45.01 32.99
N GLU A 717 -27.59 -43.95 33.77
CA GLU A 717 -28.68 -43.07 34.17
C GLU A 717 -29.37 -42.42 32.96
N SER A 718 -28.58 -41.96 31.99
CA SER A 718 -29.06 -41.38 30.73
C SER A 718 -29.81 -42.41 29.87
N GLU A 719 -29.31 -43.64 29.79
CA GLU A 719 -29.98 -44.74 29.09
C GLU A 719 -31.30 -45.15 29.78
N ILE A 720 -31.32 -45.23 31.11
CA ILE A 720 -32.51 -45.49 31.94
C ILE A 720 -33.57 -44.41 31.71
N LYS A 721 -33.17 -43.12 31.69
CA LYS A 721 -34.07 -41.99 31.41
C LYS A 721 -34.70 -42.08 30.02
N LEU A 722 -33.93 -42.42 28.99
CA LEU A 722 -34.44 -42.61 27.63
C LEU A 722 -35.38 -43.83 27.52
N ILE A 723 -35.07 -44.95 28.19
CA ILE A 723 -35.93 -46.14 28.24
C ILE A 723 -37.27 -45.80 28.91
N LYS A 724 -37.25 -45.13 30.08
CA LYS A 724 -38.46 -44.68 30.79
C LYS A 724 -39.29 -43.71 29.96
N HIS A 725 -38.66 -42.73 29.31
CA HIS A 725 -39.35 -41.78 28.45
C HIS A 725 -40.03 -42.50 27.27
N ALA A 726 -39.33 -43.41 26.58
CA ALA A 726 -39.95 -44.24 25.55
C ALA A 726 -41.09 -45.12 26.09
N GLN A 727 -41.02 -45.57 27.36
CA GLN A 727 -42.08 -46.34 28.01
C GLN A 727 -43.33 -45.52 28.38
N ARG A 728 -43.27 -44.19 28.54
CA ARG A 728 -44.45 -43.34 28.84
C ARG A 728 -45.61 -43.63 27.88
N SER A 729 -45.31 -43.70 26.57
CA SER A 729 -46.26 -44.01 25.49
C SER A 729 -46.95 -45.39 25.54
N LEU A 730 -46.63 -46.24 26.53
CA LEU A 730 -47.33 -47.50 26.84
C LEU A 730 -47.94 -47.56 28.25
N PHE A 731 -47.46 -46.75 29.20
CA PHE A 731 -47.64 -46.97 30.64
C PHE A 731 -48.02 -45.70 31.43
N ASP A 732 -48.60 -44.72 30.75
CA ASP A 732 -48.79 -43.33 31.24
C ASP A 732 -49.65 -43.20 32.52
N LYS A 733 -50.32 -44.28 32.96
CA LYS A 733 -51.10 -44.35 34.21
C LYS A 733 -50.83 -45.60 35.06
N LYS A 734 -49.60 -46.15 35.03
CA LYS A 734 -49.13 -47.35 35.78
C LYS A 734 -49.83 -48.68 35.51
N GLU A 735 -51.02 -48.70 34.91
CA GLU A 735 -51.66 -49.94 34.48
C GLU A 735 -50.88 -50.64 33.36
N ILE A 736 -50.85 -51.98 33.40
CA ILE A 736 -50.18 -52.81 32.42
C ILE A 736 -51.17 -53.17 31.30
N PRO A 737 -50.91 -52.79 30.03
CA PRO A 737 -51.82 -53.12 28.94
C PRO A 737 -52.01 -54.63 28.77
N SER A 738 -53.27 -55.08 28.67
CA SER A 738 -53.63 -56.50 28.52
C SER A 738 -52.95 -57.18 27.33
N CYS A 739 -52.64 -56.41 26.27
CA CYS A 739 -51.93 -56.88 25.07
C CYS A 739 -50.46 -57.30 25.29
N ILE A 740 -49.87 -57.02 26.46
CA ILE A 740 -48.51 -57.48 26.83
C ILE A 740 -48.48 -58.44 28.03
N SER A 741 -49.63 -58.81 28.60
CA SER A 741 -49.77 -59.79 29.70
C SER A 741 -48.95 -61.08 29.50
N ASN A 742 -48.96 -61.61 28.27
CA ASN A 742 -48.20 -62.80 27.84
C ASN A 742 -46.66 -62.68 27.95
N LEU A 743 -46.12 -61.52 28.31
CA LEU A 743 -44.70 -61.29 28.59
C LEU A 743 -44.37 -61.30 30.10
N PHE A 744 -45.35 -61.61 30.96
CA PHE A 744 -45.26 -61.52 32.43
C PHE A 744 -44.58 -60.22 32.90
N PRO A 745 -45.06 -59.05 32.46
CA PRO A 745 -44.36 -57.79 32.68
C PRO A 745 -44.34 -57.38 34.16
N PHE A 746 -43.18 -56.91 34.63
CA PHE A 746 -43.00 -56.37 35.97
C PHE A 746 -42.19 -55.07 35.93
N VAL A 747 -42.22 -54.29 37.00
CA VAL A 747 -41.40 -53.07 37.17
C VAL A 747 -40.18 -53.42 38.01
N ASP A 748 -38.98 -53.07 37.55
CA ASP A 748 -37.75 -53.31 38.31
C ASP A 748 -37.44 -52.20 39.35
N GLY A 749 -36.37 -52.39 40.13
CA GLY A 749 -35.89 -51.40 41.09
C GLY A 749 -35.36 -50.09 40.47
N GLU A 750 -35.09 -50.07 39.15
CA GLU A 750 -34.79 -48.84 38.42
C GLU A 750 -36.07 -48.10 37.98
N GLY A 751 -37.25 -48.73 38.05
CA GLY A 751 -38.53 -48.18 37.58
C GLY A 751 -38.78 -48.35 36.07
N ILE A 752 -38.25 -49.41 35.48
CA ILE A 752 -38.42 -49.81 34.07
C ILE A 752 -39.32 -51.04 33.99
N VAL A 753 -40.27 -51.05 33.03
CA VAL A 753 -41.08 -52.25 32.76
C VAL A 753 -40.29 -53.28 31.95
N ARG A 754 -40.17 -54.51 32.44
CA ARG A 754 -39.36 -55.59 31.85
C ARG A 754 -40.17 -56.87 31.62
N VAL A 755 -39.67 -57.73 30.74
CA VAL A 755 -40.19 -59.09 30.51
C VAL A 755 -39.85 -60.00 31.70
N GLY A 756 -40.83 -60.74 32.22
CA GLY A 756 -40.66 -61.75 33.27
C GLY A 756 -40.77 -63.20 32.76
N GLY A 757 -40.87 -64.15 33.69
CA GLY A 757 -41.09 -65.56 33.39
C GLY A 757 -39.82 -66.34 33.05
N ARG A 758 -39.94 -67.30 32.11
CA ARG A 758 -39.09 -68.52 31.97
C ARG A 758 -37.55 -68.37 31.95
N LEU A 759 -36.98 -67.16 31.81
CA LEU A 759 -35.53 -66.91 31.86
C LEU A 759 -35.01 -66.46 33.24
N GLU A 760 -35.89 -66.24 34.21
CA GLU A 760 -35.57 -65.81 35.58
C GLU A 760 -34.54 -66.73 36.26
N ASN A 761 -34.67 -68.04 36.12
CA ASN A 761 -33.75 -69.04 36.69
C ASN A 761 -32.54 -69.38 35.80
N ALA A 762 -32.37 -68.74 34.63
CA ALA A 762 -31.25 -69.04 33.73
C ALA A 762 -29.91 -68.43 34.21
N SER A 763 -28.78 -69.05 33.88
CA SER A 763 -27.44 -68.51 34.16
C SER A 763 -27.01 -67.51 33.07
N VAL A 764 -27.70 -66.37 33.00
CA VAL A 764 -27.43 -65.27 32.05
C VAL A 764 -27.54 -63.90 32.74
N PRO A 765 -26.93 -62.82 32.20
CA PRO A 765 -26.99 -61.49 32.81
C PRO A 765 -28.42 -60.97 33.01
N TYR A 766 -28.66 -60.18 34.05
CA TYR A 766 -29.99 -59.68 34.43
C TYR A 766 -30.78 -59.05 33.27
N LEU A 767 -30.13 -58.22 32.44
CA LEU A 767 -30.75 -57.58 31.28
C LEU A 767 -31.15 -58.57 30.16
N HIS A 768 -30.50 -59.74 30.09
CA HIS A 768 -30.84 -60.82 29.15
C HIS A 768 -32.03 -61.65 29.66
N LYS A 769 -32.16 -61.80 30.99
CA LYS A 769 -33.36 -62.38 31.62
C LYS A 769 -34.58 -61.46 31.45
N HIS A 770 -34.36 -60.18 31.71
CA HIS A 770 -35.39 -59.16 31.85
C HIS A 770 -35.13 -57.95 30.93
N PRO A 771 -35.26 -58.13 29.61
CA PRO A 771 -35.13 -57.03 28.66
C PRO A 771 -36.27 -56.01 28.83
N ALA A 772 -35.95 -54.72 28.68
CA ALA A 772 -36.90 -53.62 28.86
C ALA A 772 -37.93 -53.59 27.71
N ILE A 773 -39.22 -53.58 28.03
CA ILE A 773 -40.30 -53.61 27.02
C ILE A 773 -40.43 -52.22 26.37
N LEU A 774 -40.33 -52.12 25.04
CA LEU A 774 -40.44 -50.85 24.32
C LEU A 774 -41.58 -50.82 23.27
N PRO A 775 -42.20 -49.64 23.02
CA PRO A 775 -43.34 -49.48 22.11
C PRO A 775 -43.05 -49.92 20.67
N LYS A 776 -44.11 -50.37 20.00
CA LYS A 776 -44.11 -50.70 18.57
C LYS A 776 -43.73 -49.46 17.76
N GLY A 777 -42.51 -49.45 17.22
CA GLY A 777 -42.03 -48.36 16.37
C GLY A 777 -41.34 -47.20 17.09
N SER A 778 -41.09 -47.29 18.40
CA SER A 778 -40.30 -46.32 19.18
C SER A 778 -38.99 -45.92 18.47
N LYS A 779 -38.66 -44.61 18.45
CA LYS A 779 -37.41 -44.11 17.84
C LYS A 779 -36.17 -44.73 18.51
N LEU A 780 -36.14 -44.76 19.84
CA LEU A 780 -35.08 -45.41 20.63
C LEU A 780 -34.84 -46.87 20.20
N SER A 781 -35.92 -47.63 19.94
CA SER A 781 -35.79 -49.00 19.41
C SER A 781 -35.15 -49.04 18.03
N LYS A 782 -35.60 -48.19 17.08
CA LYS A 782 -35.01 -48.09 15.73
C LYS A 782 -33.52 -47.74 15.78
N LEU A 783 -33.14 -46.80 16.63
CA LEU A 783 -31.75 -46.40 16.86
C LEU A 783 -30.89 -47.58 17.37
N TYR A 784 -31.41 -48.35 18.33
CA TYR A 784 -30.71 -49.52 18.87
C TYR A 784 -30.56 -50.63 17.82
N PHE A 785 -31.61 -50.92 17.04
CA PHE A 785 -31.54 -51.85 15.90
C PHE A 785 -30.47 -51.44 14.89
N ASN A 786 -30.43 -50.17 14.48
CA ASN A 786 -29.42 -49.67 13.53
C ASN A 786 -28.01 -49.77 14.12
N SER A 787 -27.83 -49.35 15.39
CA SER A 787 -26.52 -49.38 16.05
C SER A 787 -25.99 -50.80 16.28
N LEU A 788 -26.86 -51.76 16.59
CA LEU A 788 -26.46 -53.17 16.70
C LEU A 788 -26.20 -53.81 15.34
N LEU A 789 -26.93 -53.44 14.28
CA LEU A 789 -26.67 -53.96 12.94
C LEU A 789 -25.25 -53.59 12.47
N THR A 790 -24.83 -52.34 12.69
CA THR A 790 -23.45 -51.91 12.37
C THR A 790 -22.42 -52.58 13.28
N ARG A 791 -22.67 -52.64 14.60
CA ARG A 791 -21.73 -53.25 15.58
C ARG A 791 -21.54 -54.76 15.38
N LEU A 792 -22.53 -55.45 14.81
CA LEU A 792 -22.52 -56.89 14.54
C LEU A 792 -22.34 -57.18 13.04
N PHE A 793 -21.58 -56.33 12.34
CA PHE A 793 -21.15 -56.51 10.95
C PHE A 793 -22.28 -56.98 10.00
N HIS A 794 -23.40 -56.26 10.04
CA HIS A 794 -24.54 -56.45 9.15
C HIS A 794 -25.28 -57.81 9.29
N VAL A 795 -25.26 -58.41 10.48
CA VAL A 795 -25.98 -59.64 10.84
C VAL A 795 -27.47 -59.64 10.41
N GLY A 796 -27.91 -60.78 9.86
CA GLY A 796 -29.28 -60.95 9.35
C GLY A 796 -30.39 -60.81 10.40
N PRO A 797 -31.67 -60.63 9.98
CA PRO A 797 -32.74 -60.13 10.83
C PRO A 797 -33.01 -60.92 12.11
N GLN A 798 -32.83 -62.25 12.06
CA GLN A 798 -33.05 -63.12 13.23
C GLN A 798 -31.94 -62.99 14.27
N GLY A 799 -30.67 -62.89 13.83
CA GLY A 799 -29.54 -62.63 14.72
C GLY A 799 -29.61 -61.23 15.32
N LEU A 800 -29.97 -60.23 14.52
CA LEU A 800 -30.19 -58.87 14.99
C LEU A 800 -31.30 -58.79 16.06
N LEU A 801 -32.43 -59.46 15.83
CA LEU A 801 -33.52 -59.53 16.81
C LEU A 801 -33.09 -60.22 18.12
N ASN A 802 -32.32 -61.32 18.03
CA ASN A 802 -31.81 -62.01 19.20
C ASN A 802 -30.84 -61.10 20.00
N ALA A 803 -29.95 -60.37 19.32
CA ALA A 803 -29.02 -59.45 19.96
C ALA A 803 -29.73 -58.23 20.61
N VAL A 804 -30.77 -57.68 19.99
CA VAL A 804 -31.59 -56.62 20.62
C VAL A 804 -32.27 -57.15 21.89
N ARG A 805 -32.80 -58.37 21.85
CA ARG A 805 -33.50 -59.02 22.98
C ARG A 805 -32.62 -59.37 24.18
N GLN A 806 -31.31 -59.23 24.09
CA GLN A 806 -30.39 -59.29 25.24
C GLN A 806 -30.50 -58.07 26.17
N LYS A 807 -31.23 -57.01 25.76
CA LYS A 807 -31.40 -55.79 26.57
C LYS A 807 -32.77 -55.13 26.44
N ILE A 808 -33.38 -55.19 25.26
CA ILE A 808 -34.63 -54.49 24.92
C ILE A 808 -35.59 -55.46 24.22
N TRP A 809 -36.85 -55.46 24.63
CA TRP A 809 -37.93 -56.23 24.03
C TRP A 809 -38.90 -55.31 23.28
N PRO A 810 -38.63 -54.98 22.00
CA PRO A 810 -39.47 -54.09 21.23
C PRO A 810 -40.72 -54.84 20.73
N LEU A 811 -41.90 -54.26 20.97
CA LEU A 811 -43.15 -54.80 20.44
C LEU A 811 -43.13 -54.80 18.91
N SER A 812 -43.62 -55.89 18.31
CA SER A 812 -43.46 -56.22 16.88
C SER A 812 -42.00 -56.31 16.38
N GLY A 813 -41.00 -56.56 17.25
CA GLY A 813 -39.57 -56.54 16.92
C GLY A 813 -39.13 -57.34 15.68
N ARG A 814 -39.80 -58.45 15.33
CA ARG A 814 -39.56 -59.20 14.07
C ARG A 814 -39.73 -58.32 12.82
N SER A 815 -40.71 -57.43 12.81
CA SER A 815 -40.96 -56.48 11.72
C SER A 815 -39.86 -55.42 11.65
N ILE A 816 -39.45 -54.89 12.81
CA ILE A 816 -38.43 -53.83 12.89
C ILE A 816 -37.07 -54.39 12.44
N ALA A 817 -36.68 -55.57 12.92
CA ALA A 817 -35.44 -56.24 12.52
C ALA A 817 -35.36 -56.51 11.01
N ARG A 818 -36.45 -57.01 10.39
CA ARG A 818 -36.53 -57.20 8.94
C ARG A 818 -36.42 -55.88 8.19
N LYS A 819 -37.13 -54.83 8.64
CA LYS A 819 -37.12 -53.51 8.01
C LYS A 819 -35.75 -52.82 8.12
N THR A 820 -35.11 -52.82 9.28
CA THR A 820 -33.76 -52.25 9.48
C THR A 820 -32.71 -52.92 8.59
N VAL A 821 -32.71 -54.26 8.47
CA VAL A 821 -31.78 -54.95 7.56
C VAL A 821 -32.09 -54.64 6.09
N HIS A 822 -33.37 -54.67 5.69
CA HIS A 822 -33.75 -54.40 4.29
C HIS A 822 -33.47 -52.95 3.85
N GLN A 823 -33.62 -51.97 4.74
CA GLN A 823 -33.30 -50.57 4.48
C GLN A 823 -31.80 -50.24 4.63
N CYS A 824 -30.96 -51.19 5.05
CA CYS A 824 -29.53 -50.97 5.18
C CYS A 824 -28.81 -51.15 3.84
N VAL A 825 -28.20 -50.07 3.32
CA VAL A 825 -27.52 -50.06 2.01
C VAL A 825 -26.45 -51.15 1.87
N ALA A 826 -25.71 -51.46 2.94
CA ALA A 826 -24.71 -52.53 2.93
C ALA A 826 -25.34 -53.94 2.84
N CYS A 827 -26.47 -54.16 3.53
CA CYS A 827 -27.23 -55.42 3.45
C CYS A 827 -27.92 -55.58 2.08
N PHE A 828 -28.39 -54.47 1.48
CA PHE A 828 -28.95 -54.45 0.14
C PHE A 828 -27.89 -54.77 -0.92
N LYS A 829 -26.73 -54.09 -0.89
CA LYS A 829 -25.62 -54.33 -1.84
C LYS A 829 -25.04 -55.75 -1.77
N SER A 830 -25.11 -56.42 -0.62
CA SER A 830 -24.64 -57.81 -0.43
C SER A 830 -25.68 -58.89 -0.76
N ARG A 831 -26.95 -58.52 -0.99
CA ARG A 831 -28.00 -59.39 -1.55
C ARG A 831 -28.92 -58.61 -2.51
N PRO A 832 -28.42 -58.21 -3.69
CA PRO A 832 -29.24 -57.54 -4.69
C PRO A 832 -30.32 -58.51 -5.21
N ILE A 833 -31.55 -58.01 -5.33
CA ILE A 833 -32.65 -58.73 -6.00
C ILE A 833 -32.65 -58.27 -7.46
N LEU A 834 -32.37 -59.19 -8.39
CA LEU A 834 -32.46 -58.91 -9.82
C LEU A 834 -33.93 -58.75 -10.22
N SER A 835 -34.26 -57.64 -10.89
CA SER A 835 -35.60 -57.39 -11.41
C SER A 835 -35.88 -58.23 -12.66
N SER A 836 -36.94 -59.03 -12.65
CA SER A 836 -37.47 -59.63 -13.88
C SER A 836 -38.10 -58.56 -14.78
N GLN A 837 -37.84 -58.67 -16.09
CA GLN A 837 -38.32 -57.69 -17.07
C GLN A 837 -39.77 -58.02 -17.48
N ILE A 838 -40.65 -57.02 -17.45
CA ILE A 838 -42.02 -57.14 -17.97
C ILE A 838 -41.97 -56.92 -19.49
N MET A 839 -42.29 -57.96 -20.27
CA MET A 839 -42.29 -57.89 -21.73
C MET A 839 -43.56 -57.22 -22.25
N GLY A 840 -43.42 -56.02 -22.82
CA GLY A 840 -44.48 -55.35 -23.57
C GLY A 840 -44.46 -55.76 -25.05
N LEU A 841 -45.60 -56.27 -25.55
CA LEU A 841 -45.77 -56.59 -26.97
C LEU A 841 -45.68 -55.31 -27.84
N LYS A 842 -44.69 -55.29 -28.75
CA LYS A 842 -44.67 -54.34 -29.88
C LYS A 842 -45.02 -55.07 -31.17
N PHE A 843 -46.10 -54.65 -31.82
CA PHE A 843 -46.22 -54.83 -33.26
C PHE A 843 -45.31 -53.82 -33.97
N PHE A 844 -44.33 -54.32 -34.71
CA PHE A 844 -43.82 -53.68 -35.94
C PHE A 844 -43.34 -54.78 -36.90
N VAL A 845 -43.33 -54.47 -38.18
CA VAL A 845 -43.44 -55.45 -39.27
C VAL A 845 -42.11 -55.58 -40.03
N TYR A 846 -41.57 -56.81 -40.06
CA TYR A 846 -40.52 -57.31 -40.98
C TYR A 846 -39.09 -56.71 -40.78
N SER A 847 -38.00 -57.41 -41.12
CA SER A 847 -37.82 -58.79 -41.61
C SER A 847 -36.44 -59.40 -41.32
N LYS A 848 -36.44 -60.70 -41.00
CA LYS A 848 -35.48 -61.77 -41.39
C LYS A 848 -34.00 -61.76 -40.95
N ASP A 849 -33.54 -62.99 -40.69
CA ASP A 849 -32.19 -63.60 -40.82
C ASP A 849 -31.08 -63.02 -39.91
N ASP A 850 -30.65 -63.72 -38.84
CA ASP A 850 -29.73 -64.90 -38.76
C ASP A 850 -28.26 -64.47 -38.49
N SER A 851 -27.41 -65.15 -37.72
CA SER A 851 -27.53 -66.33 -36.84
C SER A 851 -26.33 -66.41 -35.83
N GLU A 852 -26.40 -67.32 -34.84
CA GLU A 852 -25.25 -68.00 -34.16
C GLU A 852 -24.16 -67.18 -33.36
N TYR A 853 -23.21 -67.80 -32.62
CA TYR A 853 -23.33 -68.77 -31.51
C TYR A 853 -21.98 -68.92 -30.70
N THR A 854 -22.01 -68.92 -29.36
CA THR A 854 -20.87 -69.29 -28.45
C THR A 854 -19.56 -68.43 -28.59
N LYS A 855 -18.42 -68.57 -27.86
CA LYS A 855 -17.94 -69.53 -26.83
C LYS A 855 -17.18 -68.82 -25.65
N SER A 856 -16.17 -69.44 -25.02
CA SER A 856 -16.07 -69.43 -23.53
C SER A 856 -14.71 -69.84 -22.92
N GLN A 857 -14.55 -69.64 -21.58
CA GLN A 857 -13.48 -70.19 -20.68
C GLN A 857 -12.07 -69.53 -20.80
N LYS A 858 -11.08 -69.63 -19.88
CA LYS A 858 -10.95 -69.98 -18.42
C LYS A 858 -9.50 -69.68 -17.92
N ASN A 859 -9.29 -69.56 -16.60
CA ASN A 859 -8.05 -69.92 -15.83
C ASN A 859 -6.73 -69.15 -16.19
N ASP A 860 -5.61 -69.14 -15.44
CA ASP A 860 -5.26 -69.45 -14.04
C ASP A 860 -3.91 -68.75 -13.68
N SER A 861 -3.61 -68.53 -12.38
CA SER A 861 -2.25 -68.45 -11.74
C SER A 861 -1.19 -67.42 -12.23
N SER A 862 -0.19 -66.97 -11.46
CA SER A 862 0.01 -66.81 -9.99
C SER A 862 1.32 -66.04 -9.71
N GLU A 863 1.47 -65.48 -8.50
CA GLU A 863 2.73 -64.97 -7.90
C GLU A 863 3.37 -63.70 -8.52
N GLY A 864 4.28 -63.08 -7.74
CA GLY A 864 4.96 -61.80 -8.06
C GLY A 864 4.64 -60.68 -7.04
N LEU A 865 5.58 -60.35 -6.16
CA LEU A 865 5.42 -59.39 -5.07
C LEU A 865 6.44 -58.25 -5.13
N VAL A 866 6.21 -57.19 -4.32
CA VAL A 866 7.05 -56.01 -4.04
C VAL A 866 6.80 -54.77 -4.94
N TYR A 867 6.91 -53.61 -4.28
CA TYR A 867 6.50 -52.28 -4.69
C TYR A 867 7.46 -51.59 -5.66
N HIS A 868 6.95 -50.64 -6.43
CA HIS A 868 7.64 -49.35 -6.62
C HIS A 868 6.66 -48.17 -6.64
N THR A 869 7.15 -46.99 -6.26
CA THR A 869 6.39 -45.73 -6.22
C THR A 869 6.66 -44.87 -7.44
N GLU A 870 5.62 -44.35 -8.07
CA GLU A 870 5.56 -43.12 -8.90
C GLU A 870 4.11 -42.96 -9.38
N SER A 871 3.69 -41.89 -10.08
CA SER A 871 3.73 -40.44 -9.86
C SER A 871 2.92 -39.80 -11.01
N CYS A 872 2.54 -38.52 -10.88
CA CYS A 872 2.20 -37.58 -11.96
C CYS A 872 1.24 -37.98 -13.11
N SER A 873 0.05 -37.37 -13.15
CA SER A 873 -0.59 -36.75 -14.34
C SER A 873 -2.08 -36.48 -14.04
N CYS A 874 -2.82 -35.55 -14.66
CA CYS A 874 -2.62 -34.22 -15.26
C CYS A 874 -3.94 -33.90 -16.01
N LYS A 875 -4.17 -32.62 -16.35
CA LYS A 875 -5.28 -32.11 -17.20
C LYS A 875 -6.71 -32.18 -16.63
N CYS A 876 -7.32 -30.99 -16.53
CA CYS A 876 -8.73 -30.76 -16.85
C CYS A 876 -8.83 -29.43 -17.60
N HIS A 877 -9.46 -29.42 -18.77
CA HIS A 877 -9.80 -28.21 -19.53
C HIS A 877 -11.33 -28.02 -19.48
N THR A 878 -11.76 -26.76 -19.45
CA THR A 878 -13.09 -26.29 -19.90
C THR A 878 -13.29 -26.59 -21.40
N PRO A 879 -14.52 -26.57 -21.98
CA PRO A 879 -15.63 -25.65 -21.63
C PRO A 879 -17.08 -26.20 -21.76
N GLY A 880 -18.07 -25.32 -21.51
CA GLY A 880 -19.23 -25.23 -22.43
C GLY A 880 -20.64 -25.01 -21.85
N LEU A 881 -21.17 -23.78 -22.05
CA LEU A 881 -22.61 -23.42 -22.24
C LEU A 881 -23.66 -23.77 -21.15
N ALA A 882 -24.89 -23.22 -21.14
CA ALA A 882 -25.41 -21.86 -21.42
C ALA A 882 -26.92 -21.81 -21.07
N LEU A 883 -27.51 -20.59 -21.04
CA LEU A 883 -28.98 -20.30 -21.01
C LEU A 883 -29.70 -20.69 -19.69
N HIS A 884 -30.88 -20.15 -19.33
CA HIS A 884 -31.75 -19.15 -19.97
C HIS A 884 -32.42 -18.24 -18.91
N THR A 885 -32.74 -16.99 -19.25
CA THR A 885 -33.55 -16.07 -18.42
C THR A 885 -35.05 -16.21 -18.66
N THR A 886 -35.89 -15.84 -17.67
CA THR A 886 -37.33 -15.61 -17.88
C THR A 886 -37.89 -14.51 -16.96
N VAL A 887 -38.85 -13.75 -17.48
CA VAL A 887 -39.37 -12.46 -16.98
C VAL A 887 -40.51 -12.63 -15.97
N THR A 888 -40.69 -11.65 -15.06
CA THR A 888 -42.03 -11.22 -14.64
C THR A 888 -42.05 -9.72 -14.33
N ARG A 889 -43.14 -9.02 -14.70
CA ARG A 889 -43.36 -7.58 -14.48
C ARG A 889 -44.26 -7.32 -13.29
N LYS A 890 -44.15 -6.14 -12.64
CA LYS A 890 -45.32 -5.35 -12.22
C LYS A 890 -44.99 -3.87 -11.96
N CYS A 891 -45.94 -3.03 -12.36
CA CYS A 891 -46.21 -1.62 -12.02
C CYS A 891 -47.72 -1.57 -11.63
N PRO A 892 -48.30 -0.51 -11.04
CA PRO A 892 -48.05 0.93 -11.24
C PRO A 892 -47.75 1.65 -9.88
N SER A 893 -47.89 2.97 -9.63
CA SER A 893 -48.56 4.10 -10.34
C SER A 893 -48.00 5.48 -9.94
N SER A 894 -48.18 6.49 -10.78
CA SER A 894 -48.12 7.94 -10.45
C SER A 894 -49.49 8.45 -9.95
N PRO A 895 -49.63 9.74 -9.53
CA PRO A 895 -49.79 10.86 -10.48
C PRO A 895 -49.08 12.20 -10.10
N GLU A 896 -49.02 13.11 -11.08
CA GLU A 896 -49.20 14.59 -11.08
C GLU A 896 -48.70 15.49 -9.91
N ASP A 897 -48.25 16.75 -10.09
CA ASP A 897 -47.49 17.48 -11.15
C ASP A 897 -47.01 18.85 -10.52
N GLU A 898 -46.87 20.08 -11.06
CA GLU A 898 -47.07 20.76 -12.38
C GLU A 898 -46.23 22.09 -12.43
N GLN A 899 -45.94 22.63 -13.64
CA GLN A 899 -45.57 24.04 -13.98
C GLN A 899 -44.32 24.73 -13.34
N GLU A 900 -43.80 25.88 -13.82
CA GLU A 900 -43.49 26.40 -15.18
C GLU A 900 -42.72 27.74 -15.05
N LYS A 901 -41.62 28.00 -15.82
CA LYS A 901 -41.32 29.31 -16.47
C LYS A 901 -40.02 29.36 -17.30
N GLN A 902 -39.95 30.37 -18.17
CA GLN A 902 -38.94 30.59 -19.22
C GLN A 902 -38.00 31.77 -18.90
N GLY A 903 -36.83 31.86 -19.56
CA GLY A 903 -35.92 33.02 -19.41
C GLY A 903 -34.74 33.05 -20.42
N GLU A 904 -34.71 34.10 -21.24
CA GLU A 904 -33.68 34.46 -22.23
C GLU A 904 -32.36 35.00 -21.61
N SER A 905 -31.26 35.30 -22.32
CA SER A 905 -30.60 34.68 -23.49
C SER A 905 -29.17 35.29 -23.64
N LYS A 906 -28.35 34.71 -24.53
CA LYS A 906 -27.16 35.31 -25.20
C LYS A 906 -26.25 36.27 -24.41
N ASN A 907 -25.01 35.85 -24.17
CA ASN A 907 -23.85 36.58 -24.74
C ASN A 907 -22.60 35.70 -24.85
N ARG A 908 -21.92 35.75 -26.00
CA ARG A 908 -20.60 35.11 -26.20
C ARG A 908 -19.49 36.14 -26.03
N LYS A 909 -18.41 35.77 -25.34
CA LYS A 909 -17.07 36.32 -25.59
C LYS A 909 -16.09 35.15 -25.68
N GLU A 910 -15.34 35.11 -26.77
CA GLU A 910 -14.36 34.05 -27.05
C GLU A 910 -13.00 34.44 -26.43
N PHE A 911 -12.35 33.49 -25.77
CA PHE A 911 -10.95 33.60 -25.35
C PHE A 911 -10.20 32.29 -25.67
N PRO A 912 -8.90 32.36 -26.04
CA PRO A 912 -8.22 31.24 -26.70
C PRO A 912 -7.70 30.17 -25.72
N TYR A 913 -8.07 28.90 -25.97
CA TYR A 913 -7.55 27.75 -25.25
C TYR A 913 -6.11 27.40 -25.65
N GLY A 914 -5.30 26.95 -24.68
CA GLY A 914 -3.87 26.63 -24.89
C GLY A 914 -3.28 25.66 -23.86
N LEU A 915 -4.01 24.59 -23.52
CA LEU A 915 -3.54 23.59 -22.55
C LEU A 915 -2.60 22.55 -23.18
N ARG A 916 -1.49 22.25 -22.48
CA ARG A 916 -0.54 21.18 -22.83
C ARG A 916 -0.58 20.09 -21.75
N GLN A 917 -0.71 18.82 -22.16
CA GLN A 917 -0.50 17.69 -21.27
C GLN A 917 0.98 17.30 -21.14
N TRP A 918 1.28 16.61 -20.04
CA TRP A 918 2.55 15.96 -19.74
C TRP A 918 2.26 14.59 -19.14
N ASN A 919 2.81 13.51 -19.69
CA ASN A 919 2.69 12.18 -19.08
C ASN A 919 3.61 12.09 -17.86
N TRP A 920 3.05 11.74 -16.71
CA TRP A 920 3.78 11.63 -15.45
C TRP A 920 4.42 10.24 -15.33
N GLY A 921 5.66 10.11 -15.83
CA GLY A 921 6.55 9.04 -15.40
C GLY A 921 6.91 9.20 -13.91
N TYR A 922 7.16 8.07 -13.23
CA TYR A 922 7.48 7.97 -11.80
C TYR A 922 8.45 9.07 -11.34
N ARG A 923 8.08 9.77 -10.26
CA ARG A 923 8.89 10.84 -9.67
C ARG A 923 9.37 10.49 -8.26
N ASP A 924 10.63 10.10 -8.17
CA ASP A 924 11.48 10.68 -7.13
C ASP A 924 11.75 12.16 -7.44
N HIS A 925 12.15 12.93 -6.44
CA HIS A 925 12.12 14.39 -6.51
C HIS A 925 13.22 15.00 -7.39
N ILE A 926 12.84 15.42 -8.61
CA ILE A 926 13.52 16.51 -9.34
C ILE A 926 12.59 17.74 -9.34
N PRO A 927 13.01 18.89 -8.78
CA PRO A 927 12.14 20.06 -8.67
C PRO A 927 11.94 20.74 -10.03
N TYR A 928 10.67 20.92 -10.44
CA TYR A 928 10.32 21.84 -11.53
C TYR A 928 9.10 22.73 -11.26
N GLN A 929 9.31 24.03 -11.46
CA GLN A 929 8.29 25.07 -11.46
C GLN A 929 7.61 25.15 -12.84
N PRO A 930 6.29 25.40 -12.90
CA PRO A 930 5.68 26.09 -14.02
C PRO A 930 5.72 27.61 -13.80
N ALA A 931 5.95 28.37 -14.87
CA ALA A 931 5.78 29.83 -14.91
C ALA A 931 5.17 30.22 -16.26
N HIS A 932 4.12 31.05 -16.23
CA HIS A 932 3.55 31.68 -17.41
C HIS A 932 2.75 32.92 -17.01
N GLN A 933 3.24 34.08 -17.47
CA GLN A 933 2.51 35.32 -17.63
C GLN A 933 3.17 36.04 -18.80
N GLN A 934 2.39 36.66 -19.68
CA GLN A 934 2.91 37.50 -20.76
C GLN A 934 2.50 38.94 -20.51
N LEU A 935 3.44 39.85 -20.75
CA LEU A 935 3.19 41.28 -20.81
C LEU A 935 2.37 41.60 -22.06
N HIS A 936 1.41 42.51 -21.92
CA HIS A 936 0.92 43.33 -23.02
C HIS A 936 1.14 44.79 -22.64
N SER A 937 1.67 45.57 -23.58
CA SER A 937 1.97 46.99 -23.41
C SER A 937 0.98 47.85 -24.19
N GLN A 938 0.68 49.06 -23.68
CA GLN A 938 0.59 50.30 -24.45
C GLN A 938 0.35 51.54 -23.56
N ALA A 939 0.57 52.72 -24.15
CA ALA A 939 0.23 54.07 -23.69
C ALA A 939 0.96 54.68 -22.46
N HIS A 940 1.97 55.52 -22.74
CA HIS A 940 2.29 56.72 -21.95
C HIS A 940 1.16 57.78 -22.13
N PRO A 941 1.00 58.75 -21.21
CA PRO A 941 1.71 60.03 -21.34
C PRO A 941 2.21 60.71 -20.04
N HIS A 942 3.34 61.44 -20.19
CA HIS A 942 3.74 62.72 -19.53
C HIS A 942 3.90 62.91 -17.99
N VAL A 943 5.12 63.37 -17.61
CA VAL A 943 5.42 64.54 -16.72
C VAL A 943 5.20 64.35 -15.20
N MET A 944 6.01 64.84 -14.25
CA MET A 944 7.07 65.89 -14.23
C MET A 944 8.33 65.52 -13.37
N GLU A 945 9.25 66.47 -13.13
CA GLU A 945 10.53 66.30 -12.41
C GLU A 945 10.47 66.43 -10.86
N SER A 946 11.50 65.90 -10.17
CA SER A 946 12.22 66.44 -8.95
C SER A 946 12.91 65.27 -8.19
N THR A 947 14.24 65.12 -8.13
CA THR A 947 15.32 65.86 -7.42
C THR A 947 15.31 65.75 -5.89
N GLY A 948 16.44 65.33 -5.29
CA GLY A 948 16.64 65.02 -3.86
C GLY A 948 16.79 63.51 -3.63
N ASP A 949 17.96 62.88 -3.48
CA ASP A 949 19.32 63.31 -3.06
C ASP A 949 19.48 63.50 -1.52
N ILE A 950 20.72 63.36 -1.00
CA ILE A 950 21.17 63.49 0.41
C ILE A 950 20.76 62.27 1.31
N LEU A 951 21.69 61.35 1.67
CA LEU A 951 22.64 61.34 2.82
C LEU A 951 21.96 61.15 4.22
N VAL A 952 22.56 60.56 5.27
CA VAL A 952 23.60 59.52 5.47
C VAL A 952 23.63 59.19 6.99
N SER A 953 24.30 58.09 7.44
CA SER A 953 24.66 57.81 8.86
C SER A 953 23.49 57.62 9.88
N SER A 954 23.65 57.06 11.08
CA SER A 954 24.59 56.04 11.63
C SER A 954 24.12 55.56 13.01
N ASP A 955 24.65 54.41 13.44
CA ASP A 955 25.02 54.07 14.84
C ASP A 955 23.97 53.77 15.95
N GLN A 956 24.38 52.79 16.77
CA GLN A 956 24.12 52.60 18.21
C GLN A 956 22.69 52.30 18.70
N ALA A 957 22.36 51.01 18.77
CA ALA A 957 22.33 50.28 20.05
C ALA A 957 22.59 48.77 19.84
#